data_AF-H2ZSP2-F1
#
_entry.id   AF-H2ZSP2-F1
#
_cell.length_a   1.000
_cell.length_b   1.000
_cell.length_c   1.000
_cell.angle_alpha   90.00
_cell.angle_beta   90.00
_cell.angle_gamma   90.00
#
_symmetry.space_group_name_H-M   'P 1'
#
loop_
_entity.id
_entity.type
_entity.pdbx_description
1 polymer ?
#
loop_
_entity_poly.entity_id
_entity_poly.type
_entity_poly.pdbx_seq_one_letter_code
_entity_poly.pdbx_strand_id
1 'polypeptide(L)'
;MTAIKHALQRDIFTPNDERLLSIVNVCKAGKKKKNCFLCATVTTERPVQVNVVKVKKSDKGDFYKRQTAWTLRDLAVVDAKDANKENPEFDLHFEKVYKWVASSTAEKNAFISCIWKLNQRYLRKKIEFVNVSSQLLEELPKVAEESVPSGENQSVAGGDEESLDDYQELNAKEEQDIEIMMEGCEYAISNAEAFAEKLSSELQVLDGANIQSIMASEKQVNILMQLLDEALKEVDGIEQKLSSYEEMLQSVKEQMDQISQSNHLIQLSNTNNLKLLKEIEFLVNHMDLSKGHIKALQEGDLTSSRGIEACTNAAEALLQCMNVDLRFPGHEMLSAVQQQQQLFRELREQFARRLANHLNNVFVHQGHDQNSTLAQHAAELILPKHHPLHRDLLRYAKLMEWLKNTEREKYEGLTKNYVDYLSRLYEREIKEFFEIVKIKMTGTSKEGKKFATLPRKESAVKQETESLHGSSGKLTGSTSSLNKLSVQSSGNRRSQSSSLLDMGNMSASDLDVADRTKFDKIFEQVLSELEPLCLAEQDFISKFFKLQQHLSMHGPLMADTEEVDGAVSSRLHISLDKPLPVTSEKDVIRQMMTKIFRCIEPELNNLIALGDKIDSFNSLYMLVKMSHHVWTAENVDPASFLSTTLGNVLVTVKRNFDKCISNQIKQMEEVKISKKSKVGILPFVSGFEEFAELAESIFRNAERRGDLDKAYLKLIRAVFIYVEKVANDSQKTPRDVVMMENFHHIFATLSRLKISCLEAERREAKQKYTDHLQSYVIYSLGQPLEKLNHFFEGIEARVAQGVREEEVSYQLAFNKQELRKVIKEYPGKEVKKGLDNLYKKVDKHLCEEENLLQVVWHSMQDEFIRQYKHFEGLIGRCYPGSGVSMEFTIQDILEYFSSIAQSH
;
A
#
# COMPACT_ATOMS: atom_id res chain seq x y z
N MET A 1 5.83 61.58 -20.21
CA MET A 1 5.23 61.38 -18.86
C MET A 1 3.72 61.63 -18.82
N THR A 2 3.19 62.67 -19.46
CA THR A 2 1.76 63.06 -19.37
C THR A 2 0.77 61.96 -19.80
N ALA A 3 1.01 61.27 -20.93
CA ALA A 3 0.16 60.16 -21.37
C ALA A 3 0.15 58.98 -20.36
N ILE A 4 1.31 58.67 -19.77
CA ILE A 4 1.43 57.65 -18.71
C ILE A 4 0.70 58.10 -17.45
N LYS A 5 0.78 59.38 -17.07
CA LYS A 5 0.05 59.94 -15.93
C LYS A 5 -1.47 59.78 -16.10
N HIS A 6 -2.01 60.08 -17.29
CA HIS A 6 -3.44 59.88 -17.58
C HIS A 6 -3.85 58.41 -17.57
N ALA A 7 -3.04 57.52 -18.14
CA ALA A 7 -3.29 56.08 -18.11
C ALA A 7 -3.30 55.54 -16.66
N LEU A 8 -2.29 55.89 -15.85
CA LEU A 8 -2.23 55.48 -14.45
C LEU A 8 -3.37 56.08 -13.62
N GLN A 9 -3.73 57.35 -13.86
CA GLN A 9 -4.89 57.96 -13.22
C GLN A 9 -6.15 57.15 -13.53
N ARG A 10 -6.45 56.89 -14.80
CA ARG A 10 -7.68 56.19 -15.21
C ARG A 10 -7.70 54.73 -14.76
N ASP A 11 -6.60 54.00 -14.96
CA ASP A 11 -6.58 52.55 -14.86
C ASP A 11 -6.23 52.05 -13.44
N ILE A 12 -5.51 52.83 -12.64
CA ILE A 12 -5.10 52.43 -11.27
C ILE A 12 -5.73 53.30 -10.19
N PHE A 13 -5.68 54.64 -10.33
CA PHE A 13 -5.99 55.52 -9.21
C PHE A 13 -7.47 55.93 -9.12
N THR A 14 -8.14 56.14 -10.26
CA THR A 14 -9.58 56.48 -10.33
C THR A 14 -10.47 55.37 -9.75
N PRO A 15 -10.22 54.06 -10.00
CA PRO A 15 -10.98 52.98 -9.36
C PRO A 15 -10.74 52.84 -7.85
N ASN A 16 -9.71 53.49 -7.31
CA ASN A 16 -9.38 53.48 -5.87
C ASN A 16 -9.69 54.84 -5.21
N ASP A 17 -10.46 55.71 -5.86
CA ASP A 17 -10.79 57.05 -5.35
C ASP A 17 -9.54 57.88 -4.96
N GLU A 18 -8.46 57.73 -5.75
CA GLU A 18 -7.19 58.43 -5.57
C GLU A 18 -6.88 59.36 -6.77
N ARG A 19 -6.42 60.58 -6.48
CA ARG A 19 -5.93 61.56 -7.47
C ARG A 19 -4.40 61.56 -7.50
N LEU A 20 -3.83 61.27 -8.67
CA LEU A 20 -2.40 61.26 -8.96
C LEU A 20 -1.87 62.68 -9.18
N LEU A 21 -1.02 63.14 -8.26
CA LEU A 21 -0.45 64.49 -8.32
C LEU A 21 0.90 64.52 -9.02
N SER A 22 1.81 63.61 -8.65
CA SER A 22 3.15 63.52 -9.24
C SER A 22 3.54 62.07 -9.52
N ILE A 23 4.39 61.89 -10.52
CA ILE A 23 4.93 60.60 -10.97
C ILE A 23 6.42 60.76 -11.27
N VAL A 24 7.24 59.84 -10.79
CA VAL A 24 8.68 59.76 -11.10
C VAL A 24 9.04 58.35 -11.55
N ASN A 25 9.82 58.25 -12.62
CA ASN A 25 10.36 56.98 -13.08
C ASN A 25 11.67 56.68 -12.35
N VAL A 26 11.73 55.58 -11.60
CA VAL A 26 12.86 55.22 -10.75
C VAL A 26 13.32 53.78 -10.94
N CYS A 27 14.58 53.54 -10.62
CA CYS A 27 15.15 52.21 -10.43
C CYS A 27 15.71 52.08 -9.01
N LYS A 28 15.75 50.85 -8.49
CA LYS A 28 16.30 50.59 -7.15
C LYS A 28 17.82 50.65 -7.22
N ALA A 29 18.46 51.43 -6.33
CA ALA A 29 19.91 51.59 -6.30
C ALA A 29 20.61 50.22 -6.21
N GLY A 30 21.60 49.98 -7.08
CA GLY A 30 22.42 48.75 -7.09
C GLY A 30 21.89 47.53 -7.88
N LYS A 31 20.72 47.59 -8.55
CA LYS A 31 20.24 46.50 -9.44
C LYS A 31 19.94 47.01 -10.85
N LYS A 32 20.74 46.63 -11.84
CA LYS A 32 20.51 46.96 -13.27
C LYS A 32 19.29 46.19 -13.80
N LYS A 33 18.33 46.94 -14.38
CA LYS A 33 17.24 46.52 -15.30
C LYS A 33 15.85 46.10 -14.76
N LYS A 34 15.21 46.84 -13.83
CA LYS A 34 13.72 46.92 -13.80
C LYS A 34 13.25 48.32 -13.36
N ASN A 35 12.82 49.15 -14.32
CA ASN A 35 12.23 50.47 -14.06
C ASN A 35 10.84 50.31 -13.41
N CYS A 36 10.52 51.19 -12.48
CA CYS A 36 9.21 51.30 -11.83
C CYS A 36 8.84 52.77 -11.61
N PHE A 37 7.57 53.05 -11.42
CA PHE A 37 7.08 54.40 -11.18
C PHE A 37 6.73 54.58 -9.70
N LEU A 38 7.17 55.67 -9.09
CA LEU A 38 6.63 56.13 -7.82
C LEU A 38 5.61 57.24 -8.10
N CYS A 39 4.46 57.13 -7.46
CA CYS A 39 3.30 57.97 -7.69
C CYS A 39 2.88 58.59 -6.35
N ALA A 40 2.82 59.92 -6.26
CA ALA A 40 2.26 60.61 -5.10
C ALA A 40 0.77 60.86 -5.35
N THR A 41 -0.08 60.24 -4.54
CA THR A 41 -1.54 60.28 -4.69
C THR A 41 -2.23 60.80 -3.42
N VAL A 42 -3.41 61.36 -3.62
CA VAL A 42 -4.26 61.89 -2.55
C VAL A 42 -5.67 61.31 -2.72
N THR A 43 -6.27 60.79 -1.66
CA THR A 43 -7.65 60.27 -1.72
C THR A 43 -8.64 61.41 -1.98
N THR A 44 -9.68 61.14 -2.77
CA THR A 44 -10.76 62.12 -3.04
C THR A 44 -11.76 62.21 -1.88
N GLU A 45 -11.80 61.21 -1.00
CA GLU A 45 -12.64 61.16 0.20
C GLU A 45 -11.95 61.77 1.43
N ARG A 46 -12.72 62.39 2.34
CA ARG A 46 -12.20 62.89 3.62
C ARG A 46 -12.33 61.80 4.70
N PRO A 47 -11.35 61.63 5.62
CA PRO A 47 -10.14 62.45 5.75
C PRO A 47 -9.14 62.20 4.62
N VAL A 48 -8.59 63.29 4.07
CA VAL A 48 -7.67 63.24 2.94
C VAL A 48 -6.40 62.49 3.34
N GLN A 49 -6.17 61.33 2.73
CA GLN A 49 -4.96 60.53 2.92
C GLN A 49 -4.00 60.74 1.77
N VAL A 50 -2.72 60.95 2.10
CA VAL A 50 -1.66 61.10 1.11
C VAL A 50 -0.81 59.84 1.09
N ASN A 51 -0.64 59.25 -0.09
CA ASN A 51 0.08 57.99 -0.28
C ASN A 51 1.20 58.15 -1.33
N VAL A 52 2.30 57.42 -1.12
CA VAL A 52 3.32 57.18 -2.13
C VAL A 52 3.18 55.74 -2.61
N VAL A 53 2.81 55.57 -3.87
CA VAL A 53 2.47 54.27 -4.47
C VAL A 53 3.51 53.87 -5.51
N LYS A 54 4.08 52.68 -5.36
CA LYS A 54 4.95 52.05 -6.35
C LYS A 54 4.13 51.26 -7.36
N VAL A 55 4.30 51.60 -8.62
CA VAL A 55 3.64 50.97 -9.77
C VAL A 55 4.68 50.36 -10.70
N LYS A 56 4.41 49.17 -11.23
CA LYS A 56 5.29 48.51 -12.20
C LYS A 56 4.49 48.05 -13.42
N LYS A 57 5.09 48.17 -14.60
CA LYS A 57 4.54 47.60 -15.84
C LYS A 57 4.59 46.08 -15.77
N SER A 58 3.50 45.41 -16.17
CA SER A 58 3.42 43.94 -16.22
C SER A 58 4.33 43.39 -17.33
N ASP A 59 4.94 42.22 -17.10
CA ASP A 59 5.81 41.56 -18.10
C ASP A 59 4.98 40.90 -19.23
N LYS A 60 3.64 40.81 -19.11
CA LYS A 60 2.70 40.20 -20.08
C LYS A 60 1.58 41.18 -20.53
N GLY A 61 1.96 42.29 -21.15
CA GLY A 61 1.03 43.27 -21.76
C GLY A 61 1.26 44.72 -21.30
N ASP A 62 0.56 45.67 -21.93
CA ASP A 62 0.71 47.12 -21.69
C ASP A 62 -0.03 47.65 -20.43
N PHE A 63 -0.30 46.78 -19.47
CA PHE A 63 -1.01 47.13 -18.24
C PHE A 63 -0.05 47.39 -17.07
N TYR A 64 -0.40 48.36 -16.23
CA TYR A 64 0.33 48.71 -15.02
C TYR A 64 -0.32 48.07 -13.79
N LYS A 65 0.50 47.62 -12.83
CA LYS A 65 0.02 47.02 -11.57
C LYS A 65 0.58 47.75 -10.36
N ARG A 66 -0.31 48.08 -9.40
CA ARG A 66 0.03 48.59 -8.07
C ARG A 66 0.81 47.53 -7.30
N GLN A 67 2.03 47.83 -6.86
CA GLN A 67 2.90 46.87 -6.16
C GLN A 67 2.92 47.11 -4.65
N THR A 68 3.11 48.35 -4.23
CA THR A 68 3.25 48.71 -2.81
C THR A 68 2.75 50.14 -2.63
N ALA A 69 2.07 50.42 -1.54
CA ALA A 69 1.64 51.77 -1.17
C ALA A 69 2.13 52.07 0.24
N TRP A 70 2.71 53.25 0.43
CA TRP A 70 3.16 53.75 1.72
C TRP A 70 2.34 55.00 2.05
N THR A 71 1.87 55.11 3.30
CA THR A 71 1.22 56.35 3.73
C THR A 71 2.29 57.41 3.98
N LEU A 72 2.05 58.65 3.55
CA LEU A 72 3.02 59.73 3.71
C LEU A 72 3.26 60.09 5.19
N ARG A 73 2.32 59.74 6.08
CA ARG A 73 2.45 59.92 7.54
C ARG A 73 3.62 59.12 8.13
N ASP A 74 3.92 57.97 7.54
CA ASP A 74 4.97 57.07 8.01
C ASP A 74 6.36 57.46 7.49
N LEU A 75 6.45 58.45 6.60
CA LEU A 75 7.72 58.96 6.09
C LEU A 75 8.38 59.83 7.17
N ALA A 76 9.60 59.48 7.57
CA ALA A 76 10.35 60.23 8.58
C ALA A 76 11.31 61.24 7.92
N VAL A 77 12.07 60.79 6.91
CA VAL A 77 13.12 61.59 6.26
C VAL A 77 13.08 61.40 4.75
N VAL A 78 13.28 62.50 4.01
CA VAL A 78 13.58 62.51 2.57
C VAL A 78 15.01 63.02 2.39
N ASP A 79 15.92 62.15 1.98
CA ASP A 79 17.32 62.49 1.73
C ASP A 79 17.58 62.58 0.22
N ALA A 80 17.85 63.79 -0.29
CA ALA A 80 18.16 64.03 -1.70
C ALA A 80 19.65 63.85 -2.06
N LYS A 81 20.44 63.30 -1.13
CA LYS A 81 21.88 62.98 -1.18
C LYS A 81 22.83 64.17 -1.22
N ASP A 82 22.58 65.14 -2.08
CA ASP A 82 23.42 66.33 -2.22
C ASP A 82 22.55 67.54 -2.61
N ALA A 83 22.68 68.64 -1.87
CA ALA A 83 21.89 69.85 -2.08
C ALA A 83 22.43 70.73 -3.22
N ASN A 84 23.72 70.59 -3.54
CA ASN A 84 24.42 71.48 -4.48
C ASN A 84 24.83 70.76 -5.77
N LYS A 85 25.01 69.44 -5.74
CA LYS A 85 25.39 68.63 -6.91
C LYS A 85 24.18 67.92 -7.52
N GLU A 86 24.00 68.05 -8.84
CA GLU A 86 22.92 67.34 -9.55
C GLU A 86 23.13 65.82 -9.48
N ASN A 87 22.35 65.16 -8.62
CA ASN A 87 22.35 63.71 -8.47
C ASN A 87 20.91 63.17 -8.63
N PRO A 88 20.64 62.19 -9.52
CA PRO A 88 19.33 61.57 -9.64
C PRO A 88 18.96 60.63 -8.47
N GLU A 89 19.88 60.35 -7.54
CA GLU A 89 19.64 59.48 -6.39
C GLU A 89 18.92 60.20 -5.22
N PHE A 90 18.02 59.49 -4.55
CA PHE A 90 17.34 59.94 -3.33
C PHE A 90 16.86 58.74 -2.50
N ASP A 91 16.80 58.93 -1.19
CA ASP A 91 16.37 57.91 -0.23
C ASP A 91 15.07 58.36 0.48
N LEU A 92 14.12 57.43 0.60
CA LEU A 92 12.89 57.62 1.38
C LEU A 92 12.93 56.74 2.63
N HIS A 93 12.90 57.37 3.80
CA HIS A 93 13.01 56.70 5.09
C HIS A 93 11.62 56.50 5.69
N PHE A 94 11.03 55.34 5.44
CA PHE A 94 9.88 54.84 6.19
C PHE A 94 10.39 53.93 7.33
N GLU A 95 9.71 52.83 7.65
CA GLU A 95 10.21 51.78 8.55
C GLU A 95 11.53 51.13 8.04
N LYS A 96 11.73 51.13 6.72
CA LYS A 96 12.97 50.73 6.06
C LYS A 96 13.43 51.84 5.10
N VAL A 97 14.75 51.96 4.91
CA VAL A 97 15.33 52.92 3.96
C VAL A 97 15.23 52.39 2.53
N TYR A 98 14.49 53.11 1.69
CA TYR A 98 14.35 52.78 0.27
C TYR A 98 15.20 53.73 -0.59
N LYS A 99 16.25 53.18 -1.21
CA LYS A 99 17.16 53.92 -2.08
C LYS A 99 16.73 53.87 -3.54
N TRP A 100 16.53 55.03 -4.15
CA TRP A 100 16.00 55.19 -5.50
C TRP A 100 16.92 56.04 -6.37
N VAL A 101 16.94 55.72 -7.67
CA VAL A 101 17.61 56.52 -8.69
C VAL A 101 16.55 56.92 -9.72
N ALA A 102 16.27 58.21 -9.83
CA ALA A 102 15.33 58.77 -10.80
C ALA A 102 15.89 58.77 -12.23
N SER A 103 14.99 58.82 -13.21
CA SER A 103 15.37 58.87 -14.63
C SER A 103 16.03 60.20 -15.03
N SER A 104 15.72 61.28 -14.31
CA SER A 104 16.38 62.58 -14.42
C SER A 104 16.35 63.34 -13.09
N THR A 105 17.32 64.23 -12.88
CA THR A 105 17.36 65.12 -11.71
C THR A 105 16.14 66.06 -11.65
N ALA A 106 15.63 66.50 -12.81
CA ALA A 106 14.42 67.32 -12.89
C ALA A 106 13.16 66.57 -12.40
N GLU A 107 12.99 65.30 -12.80
CA GLU A 107 11.87 64.48 -12.31
C GLU A 107 11.99 64.18 -10.81
N LYS A 108 13.22 63.93 -10.31
CA LYS A 108 13.50 63.78 -8.87
C LYS A 108 13.03 65.02 -8.10
N ASN A 109 13.50 66.19 -8.53
CA ASN A 109 13.23 67.45 -7.86
C ASN A 109 11.74 67.80 -7.86
N ALA A 110 11.05 67.63 -9.00
CA ALA A 110 9.60 67.82 -9.09
C ALA A 110 8.82 66.87 -8.17
N PHE A 111 9.27 65.62 -8.01
CA PHE A 111 8.66 64.66 -7.11
C PHE A 111 8.87 65.01 -5.63
N ILE A 112 10.10 65.42 -5.26
CA ILE A 112 10.42 65.86 -3.89
C ILE A 112 9.65 67.13 -3.52
N SER A 113 9.60 68.13 -4.41
CA SER A 113 8.79 69.34 -4.18
C SER A 113 7.31 69.02 -4.04
N CYS A 114 6.79 68.04 -4.79
CA CYS A 114 5.41 67.58 -4.61
C CYS A 114 5.19 66.94 -3.24
N ILE A 115 6.12 66.10 -2.77
CA ILE A 115 6.05 65.51 -1.42
C ILE A 115 6.11 66.59 -0.34
N TRP A 116 6.96 67.60 -0.50
CA TRP A 116 7.05 68.72 0.44
C TRP A 116 5.75 69.53 0.48
N LYS A 117 5.18 69.91 -0.68
CA LYS A 117 3.88 70.61 -0.76
C LYS A 117 2.76 69.78 -0.12
N LEU A 118 2.78 68.46 -0.28
CA LEU A 118 1.82 67.55 0.34
C LEU A 118 2.00 67.45 1.86
N ASN A 119 3.25 67.46 2.33
CA ASN A 119 3.55 67.51 3.75
C ASN A 119 2.99 68.79 4.39
N GLN A 120 3.27 69.97 3.81
CA GLN A 120 2.77 71.24 4.33
C GLN A 120 1.23 71.33 4.32
N ARG A 121 0.60 70.76 3.29
CA ARG A 121 -0.85 70.90 3.08
C ARG A 121 -1.70 69.93 3.91
N TYR A 122 -1.23 68.70 4.13
CA TYR A 122 -2.07 67.62 4.68
C TYR A 122 -1.53 66.96 5.95
N LEU A 123 -0.27 67.21 6.35
CA LEU A 123 0.35 66.57 7.51
C LEU A 123 0.76 67.63 8.55
N ARG A 124 0.35 67.43 9.81
CA ARG A 124 0.81 68.26 10.94
C ARG A 124 2.19 67.85 11.47
N LYS A 125 2.71 66.69 11.06
CA LYS A 125 4.03 66.17 11.43
C LYS A 125 5.07 66.71 10.45
N LYS A 126 6.16 67.33 10.94
CA LYS A 126 7.27 67.77 10.07
C LYS A 126 8.11 66.56 9.64
N ILE A 127 8.08 66.24 8.35
CA ILE A 127 9.04 65.33 7.70
C ILE A 127 10.35 66.11 7.53
N GLU A 128 11.49 65.50 7.87
CA GLU A 128 12.80 66.12 7.68
C GLU A 128 13.27 65.97 6.23
N PHE A 129 13.63 67.07 5.59
CA PHE A 129 14.20 67.09 4.24
C PHE A 129 15.69 67.37 4.35
N VAL A 130 16.52 66.36 4.08
CA VAL A 130 17.97 66.39 4.26
C VAL A 130 18.64 66.44 2.89
N ASN A 131 19.68 67.27 2.75
CA ASN A 131 20.42 67.47 1.50
C ASN A 131 19.55 67.89 0.29
N VAL A 132 18.43 68.59 0.54
CA VAL A 132 17.55 69.14 -0.50
C VAL A 132 17.90 70.61 -0.75
N SER A 133 18.00 71.03 -2.01
CA SER A 133 18.23 72.43 -2.37
C SER A 133 17.10 73.32 -1.85
N SER A 134 17.43 74.43 -1.19
CA SER A 134 16.45 75.39 -0.63
C SER A 134 15.50 75.96 -1.70
N GLN A 135 15.97 76.07 -2.95
CA GLN A 135 15.16 76.52 -4.09
C GLN A 135 13.95 75.61 -4.39
N LEU A 136 14.00 74.32 -4.01
CA LEU A 136 12.89 73.37 -4.20
C LEU A 136 11.80 73.49 -3.13
N LEU A 137 12.12 74.17 -2.02
CA LEU A 137 11.27 74.36 -0.85
C LEU A 137 10.69 75.79 -0.81
N GLU A 138 11.03 76.65 -1.75
CA GLU A 138 10.57 78.04 -1.85
C GLU A 138 9.86 78.29 -3.19
N GLU A 139 8.58 77.92 -3.30
CA GLU A 139 7.69 78.50 -4.33
C GLU A 139 6.22 78.31 -3.92
N LEU A 140 5.75 79.25 -3.09
CA LEU A 140 4.38 79.78 -3.14
C LEU A 140 4.44 81.10 -3.95
N PRO A 141 3.47 81.40 -4.83
CA PRO A 141 3.35 82.75 -5.36
C PRO A 141 3.00 83.71 -4.21
N LYS A 142 3.90 84.64 -3.92
CA LYS A 142 3.64 85.82 -3.09
C LYS A 142 2.66 86.72 -3.83
N VAL A 143 1.49 86.98 -3.25
CA VAL A 143 0.79 88.24 -3.44
C VAL A 143 1.06 89.04 -2.17
N ALA A 144 1.77 90.14 -2.36
CA ALA A 144 2.22 91.18 -1.43
C ALA A 144 1.71 91.10 0.03
N GLU A 145 2.63 90.78 0.94
CA GLU A 145 2.65 91.37 2.28
C GLU A 145 3.73 92.45 2.30
N GLU A 146 3.31 93.68 2.59
CA GLU A 146 4.19 94.71 3.17
C GLU A 146 4.57 94.27 4.58
N SER A 147 5.84 93.92 4.77
CA SER A 147 6.57 94.24 6.00
C SER A 147 6.82 95.76 6.00
N VAL A 148 6.96 96.43 7.15
CA VAL A 148 8.21 96.57 7.92
C VAL A 148 7.85 97.05 9.36
N PRO A 149 8.73 96.92 10.37
CA PRO A 149 9.18 95.69 11.01
C PRO A 149 9.12 95.76 12.55
N SER A 150 9.31 94.60 13.16
CA SER A 150 9.68 94.42 14.56
C SER A 150 11.08 95.00 14.85
N GLY A 151 11.20 95.69 15.97
CA GLY A 151 12.45 95.92 16.69
C GLY A 151 12.16 95.87 18.18
N GLU A 152 12.18 94.67 18.75
CA GLU A 152 12.17 94.45 20.20
C GLU A 152 13.46 95.00 20.81
N ASN A 153 13.36 95.70 21.94
CA ASN A 153 14.38 95.70 22.97
C ASN A 153 13.73 95.81 24.35
N GLN A 154 13.97 94.76 25.13
CA GLN A 154 14.37 94.75 26.54
C GLN A 154 13.69 95.71 27.51
N SER A 155 12.99 95.07 28.45
CA SER A 155 12.84 95.44 29.86
C SER A 155 13.81 96.50 30.41
N VAL A 156 13.24 97.45 31.18
CA VAL A 156 13.59 97.87 32.56
C VAL A 156 13.38 99.38 32.74
N ALA A 157 12.46 99.70 33.67
CA ALA A 157 12.39 100.87 34.56
C ALA A 157 12.52 102.32 34.04
N GLY A 158 11.54 103.13 34.45
CA GLY A 158 11.82 104.41 35.14
C GLY A 158 11.52 105.70 34.37
N GLY A 159 10.42 106.35 34.75
CA GLY A 159 10.41 107.72 35.33
C GLY A 159 10.76 108.93 34.45
N ASP A 160 9.84 109.90 34.53
CA ASP A 160 10.07 111.37 34.57
C ASP A 160 10.58 112.04 33.29
N GLU A 161 10.25 113.26 32.91
CA GLU A 161 9.41 114.40 33.31
C GLU A 161 9.49 115.36 32.09
N GLU A 162 8.63 116.37 31.96
CA GLU A 162 9.11 117.76 31.74
C GLU A 162 7.96 118.79 31.80
N SER A 163 7.96 119.50 32.94
CA SER A 163 8.00 120.98 33.08
C SER A 163 7.01 121.90 32.33
N LEU A 164 6.20 122.60 33.14
CA LEU A 164 5.95 124.07 33.17
C LEU A 164 7.05 124.91 32.45
N ASP A 165 6.85 126.07 31.82
CA ASP A 165 6.16 127.28 32.28
C ASP A 165 6.30 128.41 31.21
N ASP A 166 5.43 129.41 31.34
CA ASP A 166 5.61 130.88 31.16
C ASP A 166 5.97 131.61 29.84
N TYR A 167 5.02 132.51 29.50
CA TYR A 167 5.07 133.94 29.16
C TYR A 167 6.19 134.51 28.27
N GLN A 168 5.79 135.28 27.25
CA GLN A 168 6.72 136.12 26.48
C GLN A 168 6.24 137.57 26.47
N GLU A 169 7.08 138.44 27.03
CA GLU A 169 6.95 139.90 27.00
C GLU A 169 6.97 140.44 25.56
N LEU A 170 6.20 141.51 25.32
CA LEU A 170 5.99 142.15 24.02
C LEU A 170 7.32 142.41 23.30
N ASN A 171 7.34 142.09 22.01
CA ASN A 171 8.53 142.13 21.18
C ASN A 171 8.85 143.59 20.80
N ALA A 172 10.13 143.91 20.58
CA ALA A 172 10.58 145.29 20.30
C ALA A 172 9.86 145.95 19.10
N LYS A 173 9.29 145.13 18.19
CA LYS A 173 8.45 145.61 17.08
C LYS A 173 7.10 146.14 17.54
N GLU A 174 6.48 145.49 18.53
CA GLU A 174 5.19 145.89 19.08
C GLU A 174 5.34 147.14 19.94
N GLU A 175 6.45 147.27 20.68
CA GLU A 175 6.81 148.52 21.36
C GLU A 175 7.02 149.65 20.34
N GLN A 176 7.70 149.37 19.23
CA GLN A 176 7.93 150.34 18.15
C GLN A 176 6.64 150.72 17.40
N ASP A 177 5.72 149.79 17.16
CA ASP A 177 4.42 150.10 16.55
C ASP A 177 3.52 150.89 17.51
N ILE A 178 3.56 150.61 18.82
CA ILE A 178 2.86 151.44 19.84
C ILE A 178 3.47 152.84 19.88
N GLU A 179 4.79 152.97 19.75
CA GLU A 179 5.48 154.26 19.71
C GLU A 179 5.18 155.05 18.42
N ILE A 180 5.14 154.38 17.25
CA ILE A 180 4.71 154.97 15.96
C ILE A 180 3.25 155.42 16.02
N MET A 181 2.40 154.61 16.65
CA MET A 181 0.99 154.95 16.86
C MET A 181 0.84 156.14 17.82
N MET A 182 1.73 156.26 18.82
CA MET A 182 1.83 157.44 19.69
C MET A 182 2.42 158.67 18.96
N GLU A 183 3.36 158.51 18.02
CA GLU A 183 3.96 159.60 17.21
C GLU A 183 2.97 160.23 16.20
N GLY A 184 2.03 159.45 15.66
CA GLY A 184 1.01 159.95 14.71
C GLY A 184 -0.05 160.88 15.31
N CYS A 185 -0.03 161.11 16.63
CA CYS A 185 -1.05 161.85 17.37
C CYS A 185 -0.56 163.19 17.90
N GLU A 186 -0.13 164.10 17.03
CA GLU A 186 0.12 165.50 17.41
C GLU A 186 -1.06 166.41 17.05
N TYR A 187 -2.14 166.31 17.84
CA TYR A 187 -2.87 167.50 18.28
C TYR A 187 -3.15 167.36 19.79
N ALA A 188 -2.22 167.93 20.56
CA ALA A 188 -2.47 168.77 21.72
C ALA A 188 -3.60 168.37 22.69
N ILE A 189 -3.19 167.77 23.82
CA ILE A 189 -3.35 168.32 25.19
C ILE A 189 -4.79 168.52 25.72
N SER A 190 -5.86 168.24 24.97
CA SER A 190 -7.18 168.70 25.45
C SER A 190 -8.39 167.80 25.20
N ASN A 191 -8.24 166.60 24.61
CA ASN A 191 -9.35 165.64 24.70
C ASN A 191 -8.93 164.16 24.49
N ALA A 192 -8.61 163.47 25.59
CA ALA A 192 -8.26 162.04 25.59
C ALA A 192 -9.45 161.12 25.27
N GLU A 193 -10.68 161.61 25.43
CA GLU A 193 -11.91 160.83 25.25
C GLU A 193 -12.15 160.45 23.78
N ALA A 194 -11.85 161.37 22.84
CA ALA A 194 -12.00 161.11 21.41
C ALA A 194 -10.96 160.11 20.86
N PHE A 195 -9.79 159.99 21.52
CA PHE A 195 -8.75 159.04 21.12
C PHE A 195 -9.10 157.61 21.55
N ALA A 196 -9.62 157.45 22.78
CA ALA A 196 -10.06 156.16 23.29
C ALA A 196 -11.21 155.55 22.45
N GLU A 197 -12.15 156.37 21.97
CA GLU A 197 -13.22 155.88 21.07
C GLU A 197 -12.68 155.34 19.74
N LYS A 198 -11.69 156.02 19.14
CA LYS A 198 -11.15 155.58 17.86
C LYS A 198 -10.38 154.26 17.98
N LEU A 199 -9.60 154.10 19.06
CA LEU A 199 -8.89 152.86 19.34
C LEU A 199 -9.87 151.70 19.63
N SER A 200 -10.95 151.97 20.37
CA SER A 200 -12.01 151.00 20.64
C SER A 200 -12.71 150.55 19.35
N SER A 201 -12.90 151.45 18.38
CA SER A 201 -13.49 151.12 17.09
C SER A 201 -12.57 150.24 16.24
N GLU A 202 -11.26 150.49 16.24
CA GLU A 202 -10.31 149.69 15.46
C GLU A 202 -10.12 148.29 16.05
N LEU A 203 -10.09 148.17 17.40
CA LEU A 203 -10.06 146.88 18.09
C LEU A 203 -11.27 146.00 17.73
N GLN A 204 -12.47 146.59 17.72
CA GLN A 204 -13.72 145.86 17.43
C GLN A 204 -13.77 145.32 15.99
N VAL A 205 -13.19 146.03 15.02
CA VAL A 205 -13.09 145.55 13.63
C VAL A 205 -12.11 144.38 13.53
N LEU A 206 -11.01 144.42 14.27
CA LEU A 206 -9.97 143.39 14.24
C LEU A 206 -10.45 142.10 14.94
N ASP A 207 -11.15 142.23 16.07
CA ASP A 207 -11.84 141.11 16.72
C ASP A 207 -12.89 140.48 15.80
N GLY A 208 -13.61 141.28 15.01
CA GLY A 208 -14.55 140.79 14.01
C GLY A 208 -13.89 139.97 12.90
N ALA A 209 -12.71 140.38 12.43
CA ALA A 209 -11.96 139.66 11.39
C ALA A 209 -11.36 138.34 11.92
N ASN A 210 -10.88 138.32 13.16
CA ASN A 210 -10.28 137.13 13.76
C ASN A 210 -11.33 136.04 14.02
N ILE A 211 -12.53 136.42 14.50
CA ILE A 211 -13.67 135.51 14.67
C ILE A 211 -14.08 134.86 13.34
N GLN A 212 -14.13 135.63 12.24
CA GLN A 212 -14.52 135.07 10.94
C GLN A 212 -13.52 134.03 10.38
N SER A 213 -12.22 134.21 10.63
CA SER A 213 -11.19 133.27 10.15
C SER A 213 -11.23 131.93 10.92
N ILE A 214 -11.41 131.98 12.24
CA ILE A 214 -11.58 130.78 13.08
C ILE A 214 -12.89 130.05 12.74
N MET A 215 -13.98 130.77 12.50
CA MET A 215 -15.26 130.17 12.10
C MET A 215 -15.22 129.50 10.72
N ALA A 216 -14.31 129.91 9.83
CA ALA A 216 -14.18 129.31 8.50
C ALA A 216 -13.44 127.96 8.52
N SER A 217 -12.40 127.83 9.34
CA SER A 217 -11.63 126.58 9.48
C SER A 217 -12.40 125.49 10.25
N GLU A 218 -13.22 125.87 11.24
CA GLU A 218 -14.09 124.96 11.99
C GLU A 218 -15.06 124.20 11.08
N LYS A 219 -15.60 124.86 10.04
CA LYS A 219 -16.51 124.23 9.09
C LYS A 219 -15.82 123.18 8.22
N GLN A 220 -14.58 123.40 7.79
CA GLN A 220 -13.83 122.44 6.98
C GLN A 220 -13.38 121.22 7.78
N VAL A 221 -12.95 121.41 9.03
CA VAL A 221 -12.59 120.31 9.94
C VAL A 221 -13.82 119.43 10.25
N ASN A 222 -14.99 120.05 10.46
CA ASN A 222 -16.24 119.31 10.67
C ASN A 222 -16.66 118.48 9.45
N ILE A 223 -16.46 118.98 8.22
CA ILE A 223 -16.74 118.20 7.00
C ILE A 223 -15.76 117.02 6.88
N LEU A 224 -14.48 117.22 7.18
CA LEU A 224 -13.49 116.13 7.13
C LEU A 224 -13.77 115.05 8.18
N MET A 225 -14.16 115.45 9.40
CA MET A 225 -14.62 114.52 10.43
C MET A 225 -15.85 113.73 9.97
N GLN A 226 -16.83 114.38 9.33
CA GLN A 226 -17.99 113.68 8.78
C GLN A 226 -17.60 112.66 7.70
N LEU A 227 -16.66 112.98 6.80
CA LEU A 227 -16.21 112.06 5.77
C LEU A 227 -15.42 110.88 6.36
N LEU A 228 -14.64 111.10 7.43
CA LEU A 228 -13.97 110.03 8.18
C LEU A 228 -14.96 109.13 8.90
N ASP A 229 -15.99 109.70 9.54
CA ASP A 229 -17.06 108.94 10.18
C ASP A 229 -17.87 108.13 9.15
N GLU A 230 -18.08 108.67 7.95
CA GLU A 230 -18.76 107.97 6.85
C GLU A 230 -17.88 106.84 6.28
N ALA A 231 -16.58 107.07 6.13
CA ALA A 231 -15.63 106.03 5.72
C ALA A 231 -15.51 104.93 6.79
N LEU A 232 -15.47 105.27 8.07
CA LEU A 232 -15.48 104.30 9.18
C LEU A 232 -16.77 103.46 9.16
N LYS A 233 -17.93 104.08 8.93
CA LYS A 233 -19.20 103.35 8.76
C LYS A 233 -19.19 102.38 7.59
N GLU A 234 -18.60 102.76 6.45
CA GLU A 234 -18.47 101.85 5.30
C GLU A 234 -17.50 100.70 5.59
N VAL A 235 -16.40 100.96 6.31
CA VAL A 235 -15.46 99.90 6.76
C VAL A 235 -16.15 98.95 7.73
N ASP A 236 -16.89 99.45 8.73
CA ASP A 236 -17.70 98.63 9.64
C ASP A 236 -18.73 97.79 8.85
N GLY A 237 -19.34 98.38 7.82
CA GLY A 237 -20.26 97.67 6.92
C GLY A 237 -19.59 96.56 6.11
N ILE A 238 -18.34 96.73 5.70
CA ILE A 238 -17.54 95.69 5.03
C ILE A 238 -17.11 94.61 6.02
N GLU A 239 -16.69 94.99 7.23
CA GLU A 239 -16.31 94.04 8.29
C GLU A 239 -17.50 93.16 8.70
N GLN A 240 -18.70 93.74 8.83
CA GLN A 240 -19.93 92.98 9.04
C GLN A 240 -20.23 92.02 7.88
N LYS A 241 -20.07 92.46 6.62
CA LYS A 241 -20.25 91.59 5.45
C LYS A 241 -19.24 90.45 5.43
N LEU A 242 -17.96 90.72 5.71
CA LEU A 242 -16.91 89.71 5.78
C LEU A 242 -17.18 88.71 6.91
N SER A 243 -17.56 89.19 8.09
CA SER A 243 -17.97 88.35 9.21
C SER A 243 -19.15 87.44 8.83
N SER A 244 -20.15 87.97 8.12
CA SER A 244 -21.28 87.17 7.65
C SER A 244 -20.88 86.09 6.64
N TYR A 245 -19.91 86.37 5.76
CA TYR A 245 -19.38 85.37 4.84
C TYR A 245 -18.53 84.32 5.54
N GLU A 246 -17.75 84.70 6.55
CA GLU A 246 -16.98 83.77 7.36
C GLU A 246 -17.88 82.83 8.17
N GLU A 247 -18.94 83.36 8.78
CA GLU A 247 -19.97 82.55 9.45
C GLU A 247 -20.65 81.58 8.48
N MET A 248 -21.04 82.04 7.28
CA MET A 248 -21.62 81.17 6.24
C MET A 248 -20.63 80.08 5.80
N LEU A 249 -19.36 80.41 5.59
CA LEU A 249 -18.33 79.45 5.19
C LEU A 249 -18.04 78.44 6.30
N GLN A 250 -18.02 78.86 7.56
CA GLN A 250 -17.85 78.00 8.72
C GLN A 250 -19.04 77.03 8.86
N SER A 251 -20.27 77.52 8.68
CA SER A 251 -21.48 76.68 8.65
C SER A 251 -21.44 75.66 7.51
N VAL A 252 -21.08 76.08 6.29
CA VAL A 252 -20.95 75.17 5.13
C VAL A 252 -19.84 74.13 5.35
N LYS A 253 -18.73 74.51 5.99
CA LYS A 253 -17.65 73.59 6.33
C LYS A 253 -18.11 72.54 7.35
N GLU A 254 -18.83 72.94 8.39
CA GLU A 254 -19.42 72.03 9.37
C GLU A 254 -20.42 71.08 8.72
N GLN A 255 -21.30 71.59 7.85
CA GLN A 255 -22.22 70.77 7.06
C GLN A 255 -21.47 69.80 6.12
N MET A 256 -20.40 70.24 5.45
CA MET A 256 -19.61 69.39 4.56
C MET A 256 -18.84 68.29 5.32
N ASP A 257 -18.34 68.59 6.51
CA ASP A 257 -17.69 67.60 7.36
C ASP A 257 -18.70 66.59 7.92
N GLN A 258 -19.91 67.03 8.30
CA GLN A 258 -21.02 66.14 8.66
C GLN A 258 -21.43 65.24 7.47
N ILE A 259 -21.54 65.79 6.26
CA ILE A 259 -21.84 65.03 5.05
C ILE A 259 -20.72 64.04 4.73
N SER A 260 -19.45 64.43 4.88
CA SER A 260 -18.33 63.54 4.62
C SER A 260 -18.25 62.39 5.64
N GLN A 261 -18.50 62.67 6.91
CA GLN A 261 -18.58 61.63 7.94
C GLN A 261 -19.77 60.70 7.67
N SER A 262 -20.92 61.26 7.29
CA SER A 262 -22.10 60.49 6.89
C SER A 262 -21.80 59.59 5.68
N ASN A 263 -21.20 60.12 4.63
CA ASN A 263 -20.81 59.36 3.44
C ASN A 263 -19.78 58.26 3.76
N HIS A 264 -18.80 58.53 4.62
CA HIS A 264 -17.85 57.51 5.06
C HIS A 264 -18.55 56.38 5.84
N LEU A 265 -19.49 56.71 6.72
CA LEU A 265 -20.32 55.72 7.41
C LEU A 265 -21.19 54.93 6.44
N ILE A 266 -21.76 55.58 5.42
CA ILE A 266 -22.54 54.92 4.36
C ILE A 266 -21.66 53.96 3.55
N GLN A 267 -20.44 54.36 3.20
CA GLN A 267 -19.51 53.50 2.46
C GLN A 267 -19.01 52.34 3.29
N LEU A 268 -18.71 52.56 4.58
CA LEU A 268 -18.37 51.50 5.50
C LEU A 268 -19.55 50.52 5.66
N SER A 269 -20.76 51.04 5.81
CA SER A 269 -22.00 50.25 5.84
C SER A 269 -22.18 49.44 4.56
N ASN A 270 -22.04 50.06 3.38
CA ASN A 270 -22.14 49.38 2.09
C ASN A 270 -21.07 48.30 1.92
N THR A 271 -19.83 48.58 2.32
CA THR A 271 -18.73 47.61 2.26
C THR A 271 -19.00 46.43 3.19
N ASN A 272 -19.51 46.69 4.40
CA ASN A 272 -19.88 45.65 5.35
C ASN A 272 -21.08 44.85 4.86
N ASN A 273 -22.09 45.50 4.27
CA ASN A 273 -23.26 44.83 3.67
C ASN A 273 -22.85 43.92 2.50
N LEU A 274 -21.90 44.35 1.66
CA LEU A 274 -21.37 43.51 0.57
C LEU A 274 -20.58 42.30 1.09
N LYS A 275 -19.79 42.47 2.15
CA LYS A 275 -19.08 41.37 2.80
C LYS A 275 -20.06 40.39 3.45
N LEU A 276 -21.07 40.91 4.15
CA LEU A 276 -22.12 40.12 4.78
C LEU A 276 -22.93 39.34 3.73
N LEU A 277 -23.30 39.98 2.62
CA LEU A 277 -24.00 39.33 1.52
C LEU A 277 -23.20 38.15 0.96
N LYS A 278 -21.90 38.34 0.70
CA LYS A 278 -21.01 37.26 0.23
C LYS A 278 -20.94 36.09 1.21
N GLU A 279 -20.93 36.38 2.51
CA GLU A 279 -20.89 35.33 3.53
C GLU A 279 -22.23 34.59 3.66
N ILE A 280 -23.35 35.31 3.56
CA ILE A 280 -24.69 34.72 3.52
C ILE A 280 -24.84 33.84 2.26
N GLU A 281 -24.42 34.33 1.10
CA GLU A 281 -24.44 33.55 -0.15
C GLU A 281 -23.58 32.29 -0.04
N PHE A 282 -22.40 32.37 0.59
CA PHE A 282 -21.56 31.20 0.85
C PHE A 282 -22.30 30.18 1.73
N LEU A 283 -22.87 30.62 2.86
CA LEU A 283 -23.60 29.72 3.76
C LEU A 283 -24.82 29.10 3.10
N VAL A 284 -25.64 29.89 2.38
CA VAL A 284 -26.85 29.38 1.70
C VAL A 284 -26.49 28.37 0.62
N ASN A 285 -25.47 28.62 -0.20
CA ASN A 285 -25.12 27.72 -1.29
C ASN A 285 -24.49 26.40 -0.83
N HIS A 286 -23.82 26.40 0.33
CA HIS A 286 -23.09 25.22 0.82
C HIS A 286 -23.82 24.45 1.94
N MET A 287 -24.74 25.10 2.68
CA MET A 287 -25.51 24.48 3.77
C MET A 287 -26.97 24.17 3.41
N ASP A 288 -27.36 24.31 2.14
CA ASP A 288 -28.70 23.92 1.67
C ASP A 288 -28.69 22.50 1.08
N LEU A 289 -29.70 21.72 1.46
CA LEU A 289 -29.92 20.37 0.95
C LEU A 289 -31.31 20.32 0.31
N SER A 290 -31.38 19.90 -0.96
CA SER A 290 -32.64 19.92 -1.69
C SER A 290 -33.71 19.07 -0.99
N LYS A 291 -34.97 19.53 -1.04
CA LYS A 291 -36.13 18.78 -0.49
C LYS A 291 -36.26 17.37 -1.09
N GLY A 292 -35.76 17.17 -2.30
CA GLY A 292 -35.69 15.85 -2.95
C GLY A 292 -34.69 14.92 -2.26
N HIS A 293 -33.50 15.42 -1.90
CA HIS A 293 -32.50 14.65 -1.16
C HIS A 293 -32.98 14.31 0.25
N ILE A 294 -33.63 15.25 0.95
CA ILE A 294 -34.20 15.00 2.28
C ILE A 294 -35.23 13.87 2.22
N LYS A 295 -36.17 13.90 1.25
CA LYS A 295 -37.15 12.83 1.06
C LYS A 295 -36.50 11.50 0.69
N ALA A 296 -35.47 11.51 -0.15
CA ALA A 296 -34.74 10.29 -0.51
C ALA A 296 -34.04 9.63 0.69
N LEU A 297 -33.53 10.42 1.64
CA LEU A 297 -32.90 9.90 2.86
C LEU A 297 -33.93 9.39 3.87
N GLN A 298 -35.08 10.04 3.99
CA GLN A 298 -36.12 9.65 4.95
C GLN A 298 -36.99 8.49 4.46
N GLU A 299 -37.43 8.54 3.21
CA GLU A 299 -38.47 7.66 2.66
C GLU A 299 -38.00 6.81 1.48
N GLY A 300 -36.81 7.07 0.91
CA GLY A 300 -36.34 6.47 -0.34
C GLY A 300 -36.25 4.94 -0.32
N ASP A 301 -36.87 4.29 -1.30
CA ASP A 301 -36.89 2.83 -1.43
C ASP A 301 -35.48 2.26 -1.59
N LEU A 302 -35.11 1.33 -0.71
CA LEU A 302 -33.80 0.66 -0.72
C LEU A 302 -33.83 -0.67 -1.48
N THR A 303 -34.96 -1.07 -2.05
CA THR A 303 -35.11 -2.33 -2.81
C THR A 303 -34.94 -2.14 -4.32
N SER A 304 -35.38 -1.01 -4.86
CA SER A 304 -35.25 -0.68 -6.27
C SER A 304 -33.88 -0.09 -6.63
N SER A 305 -33.33 -0.46 -7.79
CA SER A 305 -32.05 0.09 -8.30
C SER A 305 -32.07 1.62 -8.39
N ARG A 306 -33.20 2.19 -8.85
CA ARG A 306 -33.38 3.64 -8.96
C ARG A 306 -33.45 4.31 -7.59
N GLY A 307 -34.03 3.63 -6.60
CA GLY A 307 -34.12 4.11 -5.23
C GLY A 307 -32.74 4.12 -4.55
N ILE A 308 -31.94 3.07 -4.74
CA ILE A 308 -30.55 2.99 -4.25
C ILE A 308 -29.70 4.12 -4.82
N GLU A 309 -29.77 4.41 -6.13
CA GLU A 309 -29.06 5.52 -6.75
C GLU A 309 -29.49 6.88 -6.19
N ALA A 310 -30.80 7.09 -6.01
CA ALA A 310 -31.33 8.33 -5.43
C ALA A 310 -30.86 8.53 -3.98
N CYS A 311 -30.88 7.48 -3.16
CA CYS A 311 -30.35 7.52 -1.79
C CYS A 311 -28.83 7.74 -1.78
N THR A 312 -28.09 7.15 -2.71
CA THR A 312 -26.63 7.33 -2.82
C THR A 312 -26.28 8.78 -3.15
N ASN A 313 -26.93 9.37 -4.15
CA ASN A 313 -26.72 10.77 -4.52
C ASN A 313 -27.11 11.72 -3.37
N ALA A 314 -28.20 11.42 -2.64
CA ALA A 314 -28.61 12.20 -1.48
C ALA A 314 -27.64 12.07 -0.30
N ALA A 315 -27.06 10.90 -0.08
CA ALA A 315 -26.08 10.64 0.97
C ALA A 315 -24.72 11.31 0.66
N GLU A 316 -24.29 11.30 -0.60
CA GLU A 316 -23.11 12.05 -1.06
C GLU A 316 -23.31 13.56 -0.92
N ALA A 317 -24.47 14.10 -1.31
CA ALA A 317 -24.81 15.51 -1.12
C ALA A 317 -24.81 15.90 0.36
N LEU A 318 -25.40 15.06 1.24
CA LEU A 318 -25.38 15.28 2.68
C LEU A 318 -23.95 15.30 3.23
N LEU A 319 -23.08 14.39 2.78
CA LEU A 319 -21.67 14.35 3.19
C LEU A 319 -20.92 15.59 2.74
N GLN A 320 -21.17 16.07 1.51
CA GLN A 320 -20.58 17.32 1.01
C GLN A 320 -21.01 18.51 1.85
N CYS A 321 -22.30 18.64 2.19
CA CYS A 321 -22.81 19.72 3.06
C CYS A 321 -22.24 19.65 4.48
N MET A 322 -22.03 18.46 5.05
CA MET A 322 -21.45 18.31 6.39
C MET A 322 -19.94 18.60 6.44
N ASN A 323 -19.21 18.33 5.36
CA ASN A 323 -17.75 18.52 5.28
C ASN A 323 -17.33 19.91 4.76
N VAL A 324 -18.26 20.85 4.66
CA VAL A 324 -17.92 22.24 4.28
C VAL A 324 -17.08 22.85 5.41
N ASP A 325 -15.82 23.17 5.11
CA ASP A 325 -14.95 23.90 6.02
C ASP A 325 -15.55 25.30 6.28
N LEU A 326 -16.10 25.49 7.48
CA LEU A 326 -16.57 26.78 7.94
C LEU A 326 -15.36 27.71 8.08
N ARG A 327 -15.19 28.60 7.09
CA ARG A 327 -14.01 29.47 6.91
C ARG A 327 -13.69 30.39 8.10
N PHE A 328 -14.66 30.64 8.99
CA PHE A 328 -14.51 31.51 10.15
C PHE A 328 -15.08 30.87 11.43
N PRO A 329 -14.38 30.97 12.57
CA PRO A 329 -14.85 30.45 13.87
C PRO A 329 -16.23 31.01 14.30
N GLY A 330 -16.61 32.19 13.80
CA GLY A 330 -17.90 32.81 14.09
C GLY A 330 -19.10 32.09 13.46
N HIS A 331 -18.91 31.28 12.41
CA HIS A 331 -20.03 30.57 11.77
C HIS A 331 -20.62 29.47 12.66
N GLU A 332 -19.79 28.82 13.46
CA GLU A 332 -20.24 27.80 14.41
C GLU A 332 -21.10 28.39 15.54
N MET A 333 -20.99 29.70 15.79
CA MET A 333 -21.77 30.41 16.80
C MET A 333 -23.16 30.85 16.30
N LEU A 334 -23.42 30.74 14.99
CA LEU A 334 -24.72 31.10 14.41
C LEU A 334 -25.74 30.01 14.70
N SER A 335 -26.85 30.36 15.35
CA SER A 335 -27.92 29.40 15.68
C SER A 335 -28.47 28.68 14.45
N ALA A 336 -28.61 29.37 13.30
CA ALA A 336 -29.08 28.75 12.06
C ALA A 336 -28.12 27.67 11.53
N VAL A 337 -26.80 27.89 11.62
CA VAL A 337 -25.78 26.92 11.22
C VAL A 337 -25.79 25.72 12.16
N GLN A 338 -25.89 25.95 13.47
CA GLN A 338 -26.00 24.89 14.47
C GLN A 338 -27.26 24.03 14.27
N GLN A 339 -28.42 24.68 14.01
CA GLN A 339 -29.68 23.99 13.71
C GLN A 339 -29.57 23.15 12.43
N GLN A 340 -28.96 23.70 11.37
CA GLN A 340 -28.80 22.98 10.11
C GLN A 340 -27.82 21.80 10.23
N GLN A 341 -26.70 21.98 10.93
CA GLN A 341 -25.78 20.88 11.24
C GLN A 341 -26.47 19.81 12.11
N GLN A 342 -27.32 20.20 13.05
CA GLN A 342 -28.09 19.28 13.86
C GLN A 342 -29.08 18.48 13.00
N LEU A 343 -29.80 19.13 12.09
CA LEU A 343 -30.67 18.47 11.12
C LEU A 343 -29.90 17.47 10.25
N PHE A 344 -28.72 17.84 9.75
CA PHE A 344 -27.87 16.94 8.98
C PHE A 344 -27.41 15.73 9.80
N ARG A 345 -27.06 15.93 11.08
CA ARG A 345 -26.72 14.82 12.02
C ARG A 345 -27.92 13.88 12.20
N GLU A 346 -29.12 14.41 12.39
CA GLU A 346 -30.33 13.62 12.56
C GLU A 346 -30.69 12.83 11.29
N LEU A 347 -30.64 13.48 10.11
CA LEU A 347 -30.86 12.82 8.83
C LEU A 347 -29.85 11.71 8.56
N ARG A 348 -28.57 11.97 8.85
CA ARG A 348 -27.49 10.99 8.74
C ARG A 348 -27.76 9.79 9.62
N GLU A 349 -28.10 10.01 10.89
CA GLU A 349 -28.31 8.92 11.85
C GLU A 349 -29.56 8.08 11.51
N GLN A 350 -30.66 8.73 11.12
CA GLN A 350 -31.88 8.06 10.68
C GLN A 350 -31.64 7.22 9.42
N PHE A 351 -30.98 7.79 8.41
CA PHE A 351 -30.66 7.06 7.18
C PHE A 351 -29.70 5.90 7.45
N ALA A 352 -28.65 6.10 8.27
CA ALA A 352 -27.72 5.05 8.66
C ALA A 352 -28.42 3.90 9.41
N ARG A 353 -29.37 4.20 10.31
CA ARG A 353 -30.18 3.19 10.99
C ARG A 353 -31.07 2.41 10.00
N ARG A 354 -31.75 3.12 9.09
CA ARG A 354 -32.61 2.52 8.05
C ARG A 354 -31.81 1.61 7.11
N LEU A 355 -30.67 2.08 6.63
CA LEU A 355 -29.76 1.33 5.74
C LEU A 355 -29.22 0.09 6.44
N ALA A 356 -28.76 0.21 7.69
CA ALA A 356 -28.24 -0.92 8.45
C ALA A 356 -29.31 -1.99 8.69
N ASN A 357 -30.52 -1.59 9.07
CA ASN A 357 -31.63 -2.54 9.26
C ASN A 357 -32.00 -3.24 7.94
N HIS A 358 -32.05 -2.49 6.83
CA HIS A 358 -32.33 -3.06 5.51
C HIS A 358 -31.27 -4.08 5.09
N LEU A 359 -29.99 -3.73 5.16
CA LEU A 359 -28.90 -4.63 4.79
C LEU A 359 -28.85 -5.87 5.70
N ASN A 360 -29.09 -5.70 7.00
CA ASN A 360 -29.15 -6.82 7.93
C ASN A 360 -30.30 -7.79 7.56
N ASN A 361 -31.46 -7.29 7.17
CA ASN A 361 -32.57 -8.12 6.69
C ASN A 361 -32.20 -8.84 5.38
N VAL A 362 -31.55 -8.15 4.44
CA VAL A 362 -31.07 -8.76 3.19
C VAL A 362 -30.10 -9.92 3.48
N PHE A 363 -29.15 -9.73 4.40
CA PHE A 363 -28.22 -10.79 4.82
C PHE A 363 -28.94 -11.99 5.45
N VAL A 364 -29.97 -11.75 6.27
CA VAL A 364 -30.78 -12.81 6.89
C VAL A 364 -31.59 -13.59 5.84
N HIS A 365 -32.26 -12.90 4.92
CA HIS A 365 -33.02 -13.54 3.85
C HIS A 365 -32.13 -14.41 2.95
N GLN A 366 -30.96 -13.89 2.59
CA GLN A 366 -29.97 -14.62 1.81
C GLN A 366 -29.47 -15.90 2.49
N GLY A 367 -29.32 -15.89 3.82
CA GLY A 367 -28.89 -17.08 4.58
C GLY A 367 -29.96 -18.18 4.70
N HIS A 368 -31.24 -17.88 4.42
CA HIS A 368 -32.36 -18.82 4.58
C HIS A 368 -32.94 -19.35 3.25
N ASP A 369 -32.95 -18.56 2.17
CA ASP A 369 -33.65 -18.92 0.92
C ASP A 369 -32.92 -19.97 0.05
N GLN A 370 -31.68 -20.33 0.36
CA GLN A 370 -30.86 -21.26 -0.46
C GLN A 370 -31.15 -22.76 -0.25
N ASN A 371 -32.08 -23.14 0.64
CA ASN A 371 -32.37 -24.55 0.97
C ASN A 371 -32.85 -25.39 -0.24
N SER A 372 -33.42 -24.77 -1.29
CA SER A 372 -33.97 -25.48 -2.45
C SER A 372 -32.93 -25.89 -3.49
N THR A 373 -31.81 -25.17 -3.61
CA THR A 373 -30.80 -25.36 -4.67
C THR A 373 -29.70 -26.35 -4.26
N LEU A 374 -29.53 -26.57 -2.95
CA LEU A 374 -28.51 -27.44 -2.37
C LEU A 374 -28.66 -28.91 -2.80
N ALA A 375 -29.88 -29.44 -2.83
CA ALA A 375 -30.15 -30.84 -3.17
C ALA A 375 -29.81 -31.20 -4.64
N GLN A 376 -29.86 -30.23 -5.56
CA GLN A 376 -29.55 -30.46 -6.98
C GLN A 376 -28.04 -30.40 -7.25
N HIS A 377 -27.34 -29.43 -6.68
CA HIS A 377 -25.88 -29.27 -6.83
C HIS A 377 -25.08 -30.32 -6.05
N ALA A 378 -25.64 -30.81 -4.94
CA ALA A 378 -25.18 -31.97 -4.18
C ALA A 378 -24.97 -33.23 -5.04
N ALA A 379 -25.89 -33.53 -5.97
CA ALA A 379 -25.84 -34.74 -6.79
C ALA A 379 -24.68 -34.70 -7.81
N GLU A 380 -24.36 -33.51 -8.33
CA GLU A 380 -23.34 -33.29 -9.36
C GLU A 380 -21.94 -32.96 -8.82
N LEU A 381 -21.74 -32.91 -7.49
CA LEU A 381 -20.48 -32.49 -6.84
C LEU A 381 -20.06 -31.07 -7.25
N ILE A 382 -20.99 -30.12 -7.21
CA ILE A 382 -20.74 -28.70 -7.50
C ILE A 382 -21.18 -27.87 -6.30
N LEU A 383 -20.39 -26.86 -5.92
CA LEU A 383 -20.80 -25.93 -4.86
C LEU A 383 -21.73 -24.84 -5.44
N PRO A 384 -22.79 -24.42 -4.72
CA PRO A 384 -23.67 -23.35 -5.18
C PRO A 384 -22.90 -22.06 -5.50
N LYS A 385 -23.12 -21.48 -6.68
CA LYS A 385 -22.46 -20.24 -7.10
C LYS A 385 -23.22 -19.02 -6.57
N HIS A 386 -22.63 -18.31 -5.60
CA HIS A 386 -23.23 -17.12 -4.96
C HIS A 386 -23.10 -15.81 -5.78
N HIS A 387 -22.67 -15.88 -7.04
CA HIS A 387 -22.48 -14.70 -7.91
C HIS A 387 -23.72 -13.79 -8.06
N PRO A 388 -24.96 -14.31 -8.18
CA PRO A 388 -26.15 -13.45 -8.27
C PRO A 388 -26.34 -12.60 -7.00
N LEU A 389 -26.02 -13.18 -5.84
CA LEU A 389 -26.13 -12.52 -4.55
C LEU A 389 -25.06 -11.44 -4.40
N HIS A 390 -23.82 -11.76 -4.78
CA HIS A 390 -22.74 -10.78 -4.83
C HIS A 390 -23.12 -9.59 -5.73
N ARG A 391 -23.69 -9.83 -6.91
CA ARG A 391 -24.13 -8.77 -7.82
C ARG A 391 -25.21 -7.87 -7.20
N ASP A 392 -26.18 -8.45 -6.50
CA ASP A 392 -27.27 -7.68 -5.91
C ASP A 392 -26.80 -6.87 -4.69
N LEU A 393 -25.89 -7.41 -3.88
CA LEU A 393 -25.25 -6.69 -2.78
C LEU A 393 -24.29 -5.60 -3.26
N LEU A 394 -23.53 -5.82 -4.34
CA LEU A 394 -22.58 -4.83 -4.87
C LEU A 394 -23.23 -3.49 -5.24
N ARG A 395 -24.55 -3.45 -5.48
CA ARG A 395 -25.30 -2.21 -5.70
C ARG A 395 -25.24 -1.26 -4.50
N TYR A 396 -25.09 -1.80 -3.29
CA TYR A 396 -24.99 -1.02 -2.05
C TYR A 396 -23.54 -0.65 -1.70
N ALA A 397 -22.54 -0.99 -2.51
CA ALA A 397 -21.13 -0.77 -2.18
C ALA A 397 -20.78 0.72 -1.90
N LYS A 398 -21.39 1.66 -2.65
CA LYS A 398 -21.22 3.11 -2.39
C LYS A 398 -21.86 3.55 -1.07
N LEU A 399 -23.00 2.98 -0.73
CA LEU A 399 -23.69 3.25 0.54
C LEU A 399 -22.93 2.66 1.74
N MET A 400 -22.27 1.52 1.56
CA MET A 400 -21.35 0.95 2.56
C MET A 400 -20.11 1.83 2.77
N GLU A 401 -19.55 2.40 1.70
CA GLU A 401 -18.47 3.37 1.79
C GLU A 401 -18.89 4.64 2.55
N TRP A 402 -20.08 5.15 2.25
CA TRP A 402 -20.66 6.27 2.98
C TRP A 402 -20.82 5.94 4.47
N LEU A 403 -21.31 4.74 4.81
CA LEU A 403 -21.47 4.31 6.19
C LEU A 403 -20.11 4.15 6.91
N LYS A 404 -19.08 3.64 6.21
CA LYS A 404 -17.69 3.53 6.72
C LYS A 404 -17.13 4.90 7.13
N ASN A 405 -17.40 5.93 6.33
CA ASN A 405 -16.87 7.28 6.54
C ASN A 405 -17.68 8.11 7.57
N THR A 406 -18.97 7.82 7.72
CA THR A 406 -19.85 8.60 8.61
C THR A 406 -20.14 7.95 9.96
N GLU A 407 -20.37 6.64 9.99
CA GLU A 407 -20.91 5.88 11.13
C GLU A 407 -20.19 4.52 11.26
N ARG A 408 -18.94 4.56 11.76
CA ARG A 408 -18.05 3.39 11.84
C ARG A 408 -18.64 2.23 12.66
N GLU A 409 -19.33 2.50 13.76
CA GLU A 409 -19.91 1.47 14.63
C GLU A 409 -20.97 0.62 13.90
N LYS A 410 -21.85 1.26 13.12
CA LYS A 410 -22.87 0.55 12.33
C LYS A 410 -22.24 -0.25 11.19
N TYR A 411 -21.20 0.28 10.57
CA TYR A 411 -20.42 -0.43 9.55
C TYR A 411 -19.73 -1.68 10.13
N GLU A 412 -19.07 -1.58 11.28
CA GLU A 412 -18.44 -2.72 11.96
C GLU A 412 -19.49 -3.76 12.40
N GLY A 413 -20.63 -3.31 12.92
CA GLY A 413 -21.76 -4.17 13.27
C GLY A 413 -22.30 -4.95 12.06
N LEU A 414 -22.49 -4.29 10.92
CA LEU A 414 -22.92 -4.95 9.68
C LEU A 414 -21.88 -5.92 9.15
N THR A 415 -20.60 -5.56 9.21
CA THR A 415 -19.49 -6.43 8.79
C THR A 415 -19.49 -7.72 9.61
N LYS A 416 -19.67 -7.60 10.93
CA LYS A 416 -19.77 -8.74 11.83
C LYS A 416 -21.01 -9.59 11.54
N ASN A 417 -22.18 -8.97 11.38
CA ASN A 417 -23.42 -9.68 11.06
C ASN A 417 -23.30 -10.44 9.73
N TYR A 418 -22.73 -9.82 8.70
CA TYR A 418 -22.46 -10.46 7.41
C TYR A 418 -21.61 -11.72 7.57
N VAL A 419 -20.48 -11.62 8.28
CA VAL A 419 -19.58 -12.75 8.56
C VAL A 419 -20.31 -13.84 9.35
N ASP A 420 -21.09 -13.49 10.36
CA ASP A 420 -21.81 -14.45 11.21
C ASP A 420 -22.91 -15.19 10.42
N TYR A 421 -23.65 -14.50 9.54
CA TYR A 421 -24.69 -15.13 8.70
C TYR A 421 -24.09 -15.98 7.59
N LEU A 422 -23.10 -15.48 6.85
CA LEU A 422 -22.48 -16.25 5.77
C LEU A 422 -21.63 -17.40 6.28
N SER A 423 -20.95 -17.26 7.43
CA SER A 423 -20.24 -18.42 8.02
C SER A 423 -21.19 -19.57 8.29
N ARG A 424 -22.42 -19.31 8.79
CA ARG A 424 -23.43 -20.34 9.02
C ARG A 424 -23.99 -20.93 7.73
N LEU A 425 -24.14 -20.11 6.67
CA LEU A 425 -24.57 -20.58 5.36
C LEU A 425 -23.50 -21.51 4.78
N TYR A 426 -22.28 -21.01 4.57
CA TYR A 426 -21.17 -21.78 4.01
C TYR A 426 -20.84 -23.01 4.85
N GLU A 427 -20.88 -22.94 6.19
CA GLU A 427 -20.66 -24.09 7.06
C GLU A 427 -21.69 -25.20 6.81
N ARG A 428 -22.95 -24.86 6.52
CA ARG A 428 -23.98 -25.85 6.16
C ARG A 428 -23.71 -26.45 4.78
N GLU A 429 -23.51 -25.61 3.77
CA GLU A 429 -23.32 -26.04 2.38
C GLU A 429 -22.07 -26.90 2.21
N ILE A 430 -20.95 -26.48 2.81
CA ILE A 430 -19.66 -27.18 2.74
C ILE A 430 -19.77 -28.52 3.48
N LYS A 431 -20.35 -28.56 4.69
CA LYS A 431 -20.51 -29.83 5.41
C LYS A 431 -21.36 -30.84 4.64
N GLU A 432 -22.48 -30.40 4.07
CA GLU A 432 -23.34 -31.27 3.25
C GLU A 432 -22.62 -31.78 2.00
N PHE A 433 -21.88 -30.90 1.31
CA PHE A 433 -21.04 -31.26 0.17
C PHE A 433 -19.99 -32.32 0.56
N PHE A 434 -19.25 -32.11 1.65
CA PHE A 434 -18.25 -33.06 2.13
C PHE A 434 -18.86 -34.39 2.58
N GLU A 435 -20.06 -34.42 3.16
CA GLU A 435 -20.75 -35.68 3.48
C GLU A 435 -21.09 -36.49 2.22
N ILE A 436 -21.54 -35.84 1.14
CA ILE A 436 -21.81 -36.52 -0.13
C ILE A 436 -20.52 -37.05 -0.76
N VAL A 437 -19.44 -36.28 -0.69
CA VAL A 437 -18.10 -36.71 -1.12
C VAL A 437 -17.68 -37.96 -0.34
N LYS A 438 -17.83 -37.97 0.99
CA LYS A 438 -17.50 -39.12 1.85
C LYS A 438 -18.30 -40.37 1.44
N ILE A 439 -19.60 -40.21 1.13
CA ILE A 439 -20.46 -41.31 0.66
C ILE A 439 -19.98 -41.84 -0.70
N LYS A 440 -19.67 -40.95 -1.65
CA LYS A 440 -19.18 -41.35 -3.00
C LYS A 440 -17.80 -42.02 -2.94
N MET A 441 -16.91 -41.58 -2.04
CA MET A 441 -15.59 -42.17 -1.83
C MET A 441 -15.65 -43.55 -1.16
N THR A 442 -16.58 -43.77 -0.24
CA THR A 442 -16.73 -45.06 0.47
C THR A 442 -17.56 -46.09 -0.29
N GLY A 443 -18.12 -45.73 -1.46
CA GLY A 443 -18.93 -46.63 -2.28
C GLY A 443 -20.28 -47.03 -1.64
N THR A 444 -20.67 -46.40 -0.53
CA THR A 444 -21.94 -46.67 0.16
C THR A 444 -23.09 -45.92 -0.51
N SER A 445 -23.37 -46.22 -1.79
CA SER A 445 -24.57 -45.68 -2.42
C SER A 445 -25.81 -46.20 -1.70
N LYS A 446 -26.47 -45.34 -0.92
CA LYS A 446 -27.88 -45.51 -0.54
C LYS A 446 -28.79 -45.24 -1.75
N GLU A 447 -28.49 -45.81 -2.92
CA GLU A 447 -29.43 -45.82 -4.04
C GLU A 447 -30.19 -47.13 -4.02
N GLY A 448 -31.34 -47.09 -3.33
CA GLY A 448 -32.20 -48.26 -3.20
C GLY A 448 -33.43 -48.01 -2.34
N LYS A 449 -34.11 -46.87 -2.50
CA LYS A 449 -35.56 -46.72 -2.26
C LYS A 449 -36.04 -45.37 -2.80
N LYS A 450 -36.63 -45.44 -3.99
CA LYS A 450 -37.36 -44.34 -4.64
C LYS A 450 -38.54 -43.90 -3.78
N PHE A 451 -38.82 -42.60 -3.83
CA PHE A 451 -40.11 -41.93 -3.71
C PHE A 451 -41.31 -42.80 -3.30
N ALA A 452 -41.82 -42.55 -2.10
CA ALA A 452 -43.24 -42.72 -1.81
C ALA A 452 -43.79 -41.34 -1.39
N THR A 453 -44.63 -40.81 -2.27
CA THR A 453 -45.55 -39.71 -2.09
C THR A 453 -46.32 -39.79 -0.76
N LEU A 454 -46.63 -38.61 -0.23
CA LEU A 454 -47.62 -38.28 0.80
C LEU A 454 -48.71 -39.36 1.03
N PRO A 455 -49.17 -39.54 2.29
CA PRO A 455 -50.57 -39.85 2.51
C PRO A 455 -51.27 -38.71 3.26
N ARG A 456 -52.23 -38.14 2.54
CA ARG A 456 -53.37 -37.40 3.06
C ARG A 456 -54.21 -38.37 3.92
N LYS A 457 -54.72 -37.87 5.06
CA LYS A 457 -55.77 -38.50 5.88
C LYS A 457 -56.88 -39.09 5.01
N GLU A 458 -57.24 -40.37 5.20
CA GLU A 458 -58.52 -40.83 5.81
C GLU A 458 -58.74 -42.34 5.67
N SER A 459 -59.32 -42.92 6.74
CA SER A 459 -60.26 -44.06 6.74
C SER A 459 -59.76 -45.52 6.60
N ALA A 460 -59.69 -46.17 7.76
CA ALA A 460 -60.20 -47.51 8.12
C ALA A 460 -60.01 -48.70 7.14
N VAL A 461 -59.35 -49.77 7.60
CA VAL A 461 -59.98 -50.99 8.16
C VAL A 461 -58.87 -51.97 8.62
N LYS A 462 -59.18 -52.63 9.73
CA LYS A 462 -58.44 -53.63 10.50
C LYS A 462 -57.85 -54.78 9.67
N GLN A 463 -56.66 -55.27 10.05
CA GLN A 463 -56.52 -56.62 10.60
C GLN A 463 -55.14 -56.84 11.26
N GLU A 464 -55.22 -57.35 12.48
CA GLU A 464 -54.14 -57.81 13.35
C GLU A 464 -53.51 -59.09 12.78
N THR A 465 -52.22 -59.32 13.05
CA THR A 465 -51.76 -60.47 13.87
C THR A 465 -50.24 -60.43 14.07
N GLU A 466 -49.87 -60.33 15.34
CA GLU A 466 -48.86 -61.09 16.07
C GLU A 466 -47.35 -60.86 15.88
N SER A 467 -46.79 -60.49 17.03
CA SER A 467 -45.43 -60.54 17.55
C SER A 467 -44.72 -61.90 17.44
N LEU A 468 -43.38 -61.89 17.39
CA LEU A 468 -42.50 -62.27 18.53
C LEU A 468 -41.00 -62.28 18.16
N HIS A 469 -40.24 -61.66 19.08
CA HIS A 469 -38.86 -61.86 19.53
C HIS A 469 -37.70 -62.23 18.58
N GLY A 470 -36.59 -61.52 18.77
CA GLY A 470 -35.29 -61.83 18.17
C GLY A 470 -34.40 -62.71 19.02
N SER A 471 -33.18 -62.94 18.54
CA SER A 471 -31.98 -63.03 19.36
C SER A 471 -30.72 -63.05 18.48
N SER A 472 -29.70 -62.39 19.00
CA SER A 472 -28.31 -62.42 18.57
C SER A 472 -27.69 -63.82 18.68
N GLY A 473 -26.78 -64.15 17.76
CA GLY A 473 -25.95 -65.35 17.84
C GLY A 473 -24.57 -65.13 17.21
N LYS A 474 -23.58 -64.84 18.06
CA LYS A 474 -22.13 -64.89 17.80
C LYS A 474 -21.69 -66.36 17.61
N LEU A 475 -20.94 -66.69 16.56
CA LEU A 475 -19.93 -67.78 16.47
C LEU A 475 -19.00 -67.44 15.29
N THR A 476 -17.72 -67.07 15.46
CA THR A 476 -16.50 -67.88 15.66
C THR A 476 -16.31 -69.02 14.64
N GLY A 477 -15.16 -69.02 13.95
CA GLY A 477 -14.61 -70.23 13.33
C GLY A 477 -13.85 -70.01 12.02
N SER A 478 -12.56 -69.69 12.11
CA SER A 478 -11.60 -69.87 11.02
C SER A 478 -11.56 -71.32 10.56
N THR A 479 -11.43 -71.60 9.26
CA THR A 479 -10.45 -72.58 8.73
C THR A 479 -10.22 -72.33 7.24
N SER A 480 -8.99 -72.61 6.85
CA SER A 480 -8.37 -72.40 5.56
C SER A 480 -8.42 -73.65 4.68
N SER A 481 -8.19 -73.41 3.39
CA SER A 481 -7.53 -74.32 2.43
C SER A 481 -8.37 -75.46 1.84
N LEU A 482 -8.67 -75.36 0.54
CA LEU A 482 -8.60 -76.50 -0.39
C LEU A 482 -8.16 -76.02 -1.78
N ASN A 483 -6.95 -76.42 -2.17
CA ASN A 483 -6.53 -76.56 -3.57
C ASN A 483 -7.13 -77.85 -4.12
N LYS A 484 -7.73 -77.82 -5.32
CA LYS A 484 -7.82 -79.00 -6.20
C LYS A 484 -7.97 -78.61 -7.67
N LEU A 485 -7.05 -79.13 -8.48
CA LEU A 485 -6.95 -79.08 -9.94
C LEU A 485 -8.14 -79.78 -10.66
N SER A 486 -8.55 -79.25 -11.83
CA SER A 486 -9.07 -80.03 -12.97
C SER A 486 -9.10 -79.16 -14.25
N VAL A 487 -8.18 -79.36 -15.20
CA VAL A 487 -8.32 -80.13 -16.46
C VAL A 487 -9.12 -79.41 -17.57
N GLN A 488 -8.42 -79.18 -18.69
CA GLN A 488 -8.93 -78.75 -19.99
C GLN A 488 -9.95 -79.73 -20.58
N SER A 489 -11.02 -79.20 -21.20
CA SER A 489 -11.67 -79.84 -22.36
C SER A 489 -12.43 -78.82 -23.20
N SER A 490 -12.13 -78.85 -24.49
CA SER A 490 -12.67 -78.07 -25.60
C SER A 490 -14.13 -78.41 -25.95
N GLY A 491 -14.86 -77.46 -26.57
CA GLY A 491 -15.80 -77.78 -27.64
C GLY A 491 -17.18 -77.09 -27.70
N ASN A 492 -17.27 -76.03 -28.52
CA ASN A 492 -18.36 -75.65 -29.45
C ASN A 492 -19.57 -74.75 -29.06
N ARG A 493 -19.55 -73.58 -29.72
CA ARG A 493 -20.62 -72.86 -30.47
C ARG A 493 -21.79 -72.21 -29.72
N ARG A 494 -21.75 -70.87 -29.63
CA ARG A 494 -22.59 -69.97 -30.46
C ARG A 494 -22.27 -68.49 -30.17
N SER A 495 -21.96 -67.77 -31.22
CA SER A 495 -21.81 -66.31 -31.26
C SER A 495 -23.18 -65.63 -31.21
N GLN A 496 -23.41 -64.78 -30.21
CA GLN A 496 -24.15 -63.51 -30.33
C GLN A 496 -23.69 -62.53 -29.24
N SER A 497 -23.48 -61.29 -29.64
CA SER A 497 -23.00 -60.15 -28.88
C SER A 497 -23.96 -59.69 -27.77
N SER A 498 -23.43 -59.44 -26.57
CA SER A 498 -23.78 -58.28 -25.74
C SER A 498 -22.89 -58.23 -24.51
N SER A 499 -22.03 -57.22 -24.46
CA SER A 499 -21.22 -56.79 -23.33
C SER A 499 -22.10 -56.59 -22.09
N LEU A 500 -21.83 -57.30 -20.99
CA LEU A 500 -22.16 -56.87 -19.61
C LEU A 500 -21.78 -57.86 -18.49
N LEU A 501 -20.95 -58.89 -18.72
CA LEU A 501 -20.62 -59.89 -17.68
C LEU A 501 -19.14 -60.29 -17.62
N ASP A 502 -18.22 -59.40 -18.02
CA ASP A 502 -16.77 -59.62 -17.89
C ASP A 502 -16.19 -58.85 -16.68
N MET A 503 -16.72 -59.15 -15.49
CA MET A 503 -16.24 -58.62 -14.19
C MET A 503 -15.74 -59.77 -13.29
N GLY A 504 -15.37 -60.91 -13.90
CA GLY A 504 -14.99 -62.12 -13.19
C GLY A 504 -13.49 -62.41 -13.13
N ASN A 505 -12.64 -61.59 -13.76
CA ASN A 505 -11.23 -61.95 -13.94
C ASN A 505 -10.22 -60.81 -13.72
N MET A 506 -10.62 -59.73 -13.03
CA MET A 506 -9.69 -58.68 -12.62
C MET A 506 -8.88 -59.14 -11.40
N SER A 507 -7.56 -58.99 -11.45
CA SER A 507 -6.69 -59.22 -10.30
C SER A 507 -7.07 -58.25 -9.18
N ALA A 508 -6.88 -58.63 -7.90
CA ALA A 508 -7.12 -57.74 -6.76
C ALA A 508 -6.35 -56.41 -6.89
N SER A 509 -5.17 -56.45 -7.52
CA SER A 509 -4.35 -55.28 -7.85
C SER A 509 -5.03 -54.30 -8.83
N ASP A 510 -5.80 -54.79 -9.80
CA ASP A 510 -6.44 -53.96 -10.83
C ASP A 510 -7.69 -53.23 -10.29
N LEU A 511 -8.43 -53.90 -9.38
CA LEU A 511 -9.55 -53.31 -8.66
C LEU A 511 -9.07 -52.17 -7.75
N ASP A 512 -7.96 -52.37 -7.03
CA ASP A 512 -7.37 -51.35 -6.17
C ASP A 512 -6.90 -50.12 -6.97
N VAL A 513 -6.34 -50.31 -8.18
CA VAL A 513 -5.96 -49.20 -9.07
C VAL A 513 -7.18 -48.41 -9.55
N ALA A 514 -8.28 -49.08 -9.92
CA ALA A 514 -9.51 -48.41 -10.34
C ALA A 514 -10.12 -47.57 -9.21
N ASP A 515 -10.17 -48.10 -7.98
CA ASP A 515 -10.68 -47.37 -6.82
C ASP A 515 -9.80 -46.18 -6.43
N ARG A 516 -8.47 -46.29 -6.56
CA ARG A 516 -7.52 -45.17 -6.38
C ARG A 516 -7.73 -44.06 -7.40
N THR A 517 -7.90 -44.39 -8.69
CA THR A 517 -8.15 -43.37 -9.73
C THR A 517 -9.50 -42.69 -9.55
N LYS A 518 -10.50 -43.40 -9.01
CA LYS A 518 -11.78 -42.81 -8.63
C LYS A 518 -11.62 -41.83 -7.47
N PHE A 519 -10.86 -42.20 -6.44
CA PHE A 519 -10.54 -41.31 -5.32
C PHE A 519 -9.83 -40.03 -5.81
N ASP A 520 -8.79 -40.17 -6.65
CA ASP A 520 -8.03 -39.03 -7.21
C ASP A 520 -8.94 -38.04 -7.95
N LYS A 521 -9.84 -38.54 -8.81
CA LYS A 521 -10.81 -37.68 -9.52
C LYS A 521 -11.75 -36.94 -8.58
N ILE A 522 -12.26 -37.61 -7.56
CA ILE A 522 -13.18 -36.98 -6.60
C ILE A 522 -12.42 -35.93 -5.76
N PHE A 523 -11.20 -36.24 -5.32
CA PHE A 523 -10.38 -35.31 -4.54
C PHE A 523 -10.01 -34.06 -5.34
N GLU A 524 -9.62 -34.22 -6.61
CA GLU A 524 -9.36 -33.09 -7.50
C GLU A 524 -10.60 -32.22 -7.71
N GLN A 525 -11.77 -32.84 -7.90
CA GLN A 525 -13.02 -32.12 -8.07
C GLN A 525 -13.37 -31.29 -6.83
N VAL A 526 -13.13 -31.82 -5.62
CA VAL A 526 -13.31 -31.08 -4.36
C VAL A 526 -12.42 -29.83 -4.31
N LEU A 527 -11.12 -29.97 -4.62
CA LEU A 527 -10.20 -28.82 -4.59
C LEU A 527 -10.53 -27.79 -5.66
N SER A 528 -10.89 -28.25 -6.87
CA SER A 528 -11.25 -27.39 -8.00
C SER A 528 -12.54 -26.58 -7.79
N GLU A 529 -13.47 -27.06 -6.96
CA GLU A 529 -14.70 -26.34 -6.62
C GLU A 529 -14.52 -25.37 -5.44
N LEU A 530 -13.64 -25.69 -4.49
CA LEU A 530 -13.38 -24.84 -3.31
C LEU A 530 -12.61 -23.57 -3.66
N GLU A 531 -11.65 -23.64 -4.58
CA GLU A 531 -10.79 -22.52 -4.95
C GLU A 531 -11.59 -21.34 -5.57
N PRO A 532 -12.42 -21.53 -6.62
CA PRO A 532 -13.25 -20.47 -7.18
C PRO A 532 -14.25 -19.89 -6.18
N LEU A 533 -14.79 -20.70 -5.28
CA LEU A 533 -15.72 -20.25 -4.23
C LEU A 533 -15.04 -19.26 -3.29
N CYS A 534 -13.85 -19.60 -2.80
CA CYS A 534 -13.07 -18.74 -1.90
C CYS A 534 -12.62 -17.45 -2.60
N LEU A 535 -12.15 -17.55 -3.85
CA LEU A 535 -11.71 -16.39 -4.63
C LEU A 535 -12.86 -15.41 -4.93
N ALA A 536 -14.05 -15.93 -5.29
CA ALA A 536 -15.22 -15.11 -5.53
C ALA A 536 -15.68 -14.35 -4.27
N GLU A 537 -15.69 -15.02 -3.11
CA GLU A 537 -16.04 -14.38 -1.85
C GLU A 537 -14.99 -13.35 -1.42
N GLN A 538 -13.69 -13.64 -1.60
CA GLN A 538 -12.61 -12.68 -1.31
C GLN A 538 -12.71 -11.42 -2.18
N ASP A 539 -12.97 -11.57 -3.49
CA ASP A 539 -13.18 -10.46 -4.41
C ASP A 539 -14.42 -9.64 -4.04
N PHE A 540 -15.52 -10.30 -3.67
CA PHE A 540 -16.72 -9.64 -3.19
C PHE A 540 -16.46 -8.82 -1.92
N ILE A 541 -15.81 -9.41 -0.90
CA ILE A 541 -15.50 -8.70 0.36
C ILE A 541 -14.64 -7.47 0.09
N SER A 542 -13.63 -7.60 -0.76
CA SER A 542 -12.78 -6.47 -1.15
C SER A 542 -13.60 -5.32 -1.78
N LYS A 543 -14.47 -5.65 -2.74
CA LYS A 543 -15.27 -4.68 -3.50
C LYS A 543 -16.41 -4.06 -2.70
N PHE A 544 -17.12 -4.85 -1.89
CA PHE A 544 -18.30 -4.41 -1.13
C PHE A 544 -17.93 -3.59 0.11
N PHE A 545 -16.90 -4.02 0.85
CA PHE A 545 -16.43 -3.32 2.06
C PHE A 545 -15.38 -2.23 1.75
N LYS A 546 -14.99 -2.06 0.47
CA LYS A 546 -14.00 -1.08 0.02
C LYS A 546 -12.73 -1.13 0.86
N LEU A 547 -12.19 -2.34 1.01
CA LEU A 547 -10.95 -2.64 1.74
C LEU A 547 -9.72 -2.65 0.82
N GLN A 548 -9.84 -2.05 -0.36
CA GLN A 548 -8.78 -1.93 -1.34
C GLN A 548 -8.92 -0.57 -2.02
N GLN A 549 -8.53 0.51 -1.33
CA GLN A 549 -8.29 1.79 -2.00
C GLN A 549 -7.01 1.66 -2.83
N HIS A 550 -7.20 1.36 -4.12
CA HIS A 550 -6.34 1.69 -5.25
C HIS A 550 -4.84 1.95 -4.94
N LEU A 551 -4.01 0.91 -5.02
CA LEU A 551 -2.63 1.11 -5.50
C LEU A 551 -2.72 1.54 -6.96
N SER A 552 -2.75 2.84 -7.22
CA SER A 552 -2.42 3.35 -8.54
C SER A 552 -1.30 4.37 -8.45
N MET A 553 -0.31 4.12 -9.29
CA MET A 553 0.75 5.04 -9.72
C MET A 553 1.94 5.21 -8.77
N HIS A 554 2.72 4.15 -8.61
CA HIS A 554 4.17 4.23 -8.85
C HIS A 554 4.61 2.91 -9.47
N GLY A 555 4.85 2.91 -10.78
CA GLY A 555 5.43 1.78 -11.51
C GLY A 555 6.88 1.53 -11.07
N PRO A 556 7.41 0.31 -11.28
CA PRO A 556 8.79 -0.01 -10.96
C PRO A 556 9.69 0.79 -11.90
N LEU A 557 10.41 1.77 -11.35
CA LEU A 557 11.57 2.34 -12.04
C LEU A 557 12.59 1.21 -12.18
N MET A 558 12.98 0.99 -13.42
CA MET A 558 13.93 -0.01 -13.84
C MET A 558 15.22 0.15 -13.04
N ALA A 559 15.77 -0.99 -12.62
CA ALA A 559 17.11 -1.10 -12.12
C ALA A 559 18.07 -0.69 -13.25
N ASP A 560 18.73 0.45 -13.08
CA ASP A 560 20.01 0.68 -13.72
C ASP A 560 21.08 0.04 -12.85
N THR A 561 21.81 -0.84 -13.51
CA THR A 561 22.95 -1.62 -13.07
C THR A 561 24.11 -0.71 -12.75
N GLU A 562 24.57 -0.67 -11.49
CA GLU A 562 26.00 -0.46 -11.17
C GLU A 562 26.38 -1.33 -9.97
N GLU A 563 27.24 -2.30 -10.25
CA GLU A 563 28.02 -3.07 -9.27
C GLU A 563 29.00 -2.14 -8.55
N VAL A 564 29.08 -2.15 -7.21
CA VAL A 564 30.34 -2.17 -6.44
C VAL A 564 30.08 -2.77 -5.05
N ASP A 565 30.59 -3.99 -4.87
CA ASP A 565 31.38 -4.57 -3.76
C ASP A 565 31.20 -4.12 -2.28
N GLY A 566 31.26 -5.11 -1.39
CA GLY A 566 31.72 -4.93 0.00
C GLY A 566 30.76 -5.28 1.13
N ALA A 567 30.92 -6.48 1.71
CA ALA A 567 30.35 -6.88 2.99
C ALA A 567 30.79 -5.97 4.16
N VAL A 568 29.89 -5.71 5.12
CA VAL A 568 30.03 -6.03 6.56
C VAL A 568 28.72 -5.67 7.27
N SER A 569 28.14 -6.70 7.90
CA SER A 569 27.04 -6.61 8.86
C SER A 569 27.45 -5.73 10.06
N SER A 570 26.69 -4.70 10.38
CA SER A 570 26.76 -4.04 11.69
C SER A 570 25.37 -3.69 12.19
N ARG A 571 24.97 -4.46 13.21
CA ARG A 571 23.78 -4.27 14.04
C ARG A 571 23.81 -2.88 14.66
N LEU A 572 22.76 -2.09 14.47
CA LEU A 572 22.36 -1.06 15.43
C LEU A 572 20.95 -1.36 15.90
N HIS A 573 20.88 -1.62 17.19
CA HIS A 573 19.71 -2.00 17.95
C HIS A 573 19.38 -0.81 18.86
N ILE A 574 18.45 0.07 18.49
CA ILE A 574 17.81 0.99 19.44
C ILE A 574 16.36 1.25 19.03
N SER A 575 15.49 1.14 20.04
CA SER A 575 14.14 1.72 20.19
C SER A 575 13.01 0.69 20.20
N LEU A 576 12.85 0.12 21.39
CA LEU A 576 11.67 -0.57 21.85
C LEU A 576 10.55 0.47 22.03
N ASP A 577 9.77 0.72 21.00
CA ASP A 577 8.45 1.32 21.14
C ASP A 577 7.46 0.55 20.26
N LYS A 578 6.41 0.03 20.91
CA LYS A 578 5.37 -0.78 20.29
C LYS A 578 4.80 -0.10 19.03
N PRO A 579 4.81 -0.75 17.86
CA PRO A 579 3.79 -0.48 16.88
C PRO A 579 2.52 -1.19 17.35
N LEU A 580 1.49 -0.42 17.72
CA LEU A 580 0.12 -0.90 17.57
C LEU A 580 -0.02 -1.39 16.12
N PRO A 581 -0.54 -2.59 15.85
CA PRO A 581 -0.58 -3.11 14.49
C PRO A 581 -1.58 -2.25 13.72
N VAL A 582 -1.08 -1.45 12.78
CA VAL A 582 -1.89 -1.02 11.66
C VAL A 582 -2.17 -2.30 10.88
N THR A 583 -3.26 -2.99 11.23
CA THR A 583 -3.75 -4.15 10.48
C THR A 583 -3.91 -3.71 9.04
N SER A 584 -3.15 -4.30 8.14
CA SER A 584 -3.28 -4.03 6.71
C SER A 584 -4.73 -4.31 6.31
N GLU A 585 -5.31 -3.56 5.36
CA GLU A 585 -6.67 -3.85 4.89
C GLU A 585 -6.79 -5.32 4.38
N LYS A 586 -5.67 -5.87 3.88
CA LYS A 586 -5.52 -7.30 3.55
C LYS A 586 -5.66 -8.23 4.76
N ASP A 587 -5.19 -7.83 5.94
CA ASP A 587 -5.36 -8.61 7.18
C ASP A 587 -6.82 -8.69 7.61
N VAL A 588 -7.59 -7.60 7.41
CA VAL A 588 -9.02 -7.57 7.71
C VAL A 588 -9.78 -8.53 6.78
N ILE A 589 -9.49 -8.48 5.47
CA ILE A 589 -10.07 -9.43 4.49
C ILE A 589 -9.75 -10.86 4.90
N ARG A 590 -8.49 -11.15 5.22
CA ARG A 590 -8.06 -12.49 5.65
C ARG A 590 -8.80 -12.93 6.92
N GLN A 591 -8.93 -12.08 7.93
CA GLN A 591 -9.68 -12.41 9.15
C GLN A 591 -11.16 -12.70 8.88
N MET A 592 -11.80 -11.95 7.97
CA MET A 592 -13.17 -12.22 7.54
C MET A 592 -13.27 -13.57 6.84
N MET A 593 -12.40 -13.85 5.87
CA MET A 593 -12.34 -15.13 5.16
C MET A 593 -12.11 -16.30 6.10
N THR A 594 -11.18 -16.18 7.07
CA THR A 594 -10.93 -17.21 8.09
C THR A 594 -12.16 -17.50 8.94
N LYS A 595 -12.97 -16.51 9.26
CA LYS A 595 -14.22 -16.72 10.02
C LYS A 595 -15.32 -17.35 9.16
N ILE A 596 -15.48 -16.89 7.92
CA ILE A 596 -16.50 -17.38 6.99
C ILE A 596 -16.22 -18.86 6.64
N PHE A 597 -15.00 -19.19 6.26
CA PHE A 597 -14.59 -20.50 5.77
C PHE A 597 -13.86 -21.36 6.82
N ARG A 598 -14.07 -21.10 8.11
CA ARG A 598 -13.47 -21.85 9.23
C ARG A 598 -13.68 -23.37 9.17
N CYS A 599 -14.67 -23.83 8.43
CA CYS A 599 -15.02 -25.25 8.28
C CYS A 599 -14.23 -25.98 7.18
N ILE A 600 -13.57 -25.27 6.26
CA ILE A 600 -12.85 -25.91 5.13
C ILE A 600 -11.68 -26.75 5.65
N GLU A 601 -10.83 -26.18 6.50
CA GLU A 601 -9.66 -26.88 7.05
C GLU A 601 -10.03 -28.18 7.80
N PRO A 602 -10.98 -28.19 8.76
CA PRO A 602 -11.36 -29.43 9.44
C PRO A 602 -12.04 -30.44 8.51
N GLU A 603 -12.88 -30.03 7.57
CA GLU A 603 -13.53 -30.98 6.64
C GLU A 603 -12.52 -31.59 5.64
N LEU A 604 -11.55 -30.83 5.14
CA LEU A 604 -10.45 -31.36 4.33
C LEU A 604 -9.60 -32.35 5.13
N ASN A 605 -9.25 -32.02 6.37
CA ASN A 605 -8.51 -32.94 7.25
C ASN A 605 -9.31 -34.24 7.53
N ASN A 606 -10.62 -34.16 7.71
CA ASN A 606 -11.49 -35.32 7.86
C ASN A 606 -11.53 -36.17 6.58
N LEU A 607 -11.58 -35.54 5.40
CA LEU A 607 -11.54 -36.21 4.11
C LEU A 607 -10.20 -36.93 3.88
N ILE A 608 -9.09 -36.29 4.24
CA ILE A 608 -7.74 -36.85 4.18
C ILE A 608 -7.62 -38.07 5.11
N ALA A 609 -8.16 -37.98 6.32
CA ALA A 609 -8.18 -39.10 7.26
C ALA A 609 -9.03 -40.27 6.76
N LEU A 610 -10.16 -39.99 6.08
CA LEU A 610 -10.95 -41.01 5.42
C LEU A 610 -10.18 -41.66 4.25
N GLY A 611 -9.51 -40.86 3.43
CA GLY A 611 -8.66 -41.33 2.34
C GLY A 611 -7.55 -42.27 2.83
N ASP A 612 -6.84 -41.90 3.90
CA ASP A 612 -5.82 -42.74 4.56
C ASP A 612 -6.41 -44.05 5.13
N LYS A 613 -7.67 -44.03 5.58
CA LYS A 613 -8.37 -45.21 6.11
C LYS A 613 -8.83 -46.17 5.02
N ILE A 614 -9.21 -45.65 3.84
CA ILE A 614 -9.58 -46.46 2.69
C ILE A 614 -8.33 -47.15 2.14
N ASP A 615 -7.29 -46.37 1.82
CA ASP A 615 -6.01 -46.88 1.36
C ASP A 615 -4.90 -45.87 1.69
N SER A 616 -3.84 -46.31 2.37
CA SER A 616 -2.69 -45.47 2.70
C SER A 616 -1.98 -44.92 1.46
N PHE A 617 -2.04 -45.61 0.31
CA PHE A 617 -1.44 -45.12 -0.94
C PHE A 617 -2.17 -43.90 -1.53
N ASN A 618 -3.40 -43.61 -1.10
CA ASN A 618 -4.09 -42.35 -1.45
C ASN A 618 -3.29 -41.11 -1.01
N SER A 619 -2.41 -41.24 -0.01
CA SER A 619 -1.53 -40.16 0.44
C SER A 619 -0.58 -39.66 -0.66
N LEU A 620 -0.21 -40.50 -1.63
CA LEU A 620 0.59 -40.12 -2.81
C LEU A 620 -0.17 -39.12 -3.69
N TYR A 621 -1.40 -39.48 -4.06
CA TYR A 621 -2.29 -38.63 -4.87
C TYR A 621 -2.60 -37.32 -4.15
N MET A 622 -3.01 -37.40 -2.87
CA MET A 622 -3.29 -36.21 -2.06
C MET A 622 -2.10 -35.27 -1.99
N LEU A 623 -0.87 -35.79 -1.86
CA LEU A 623 0.32 -34.95 -1.77
C LEU A 623 0.56 -34.17 -3.06
N VAL A 624 0.44 -34.81 -4.23
CA VAL A 624 0.64 -34.16 -5.52
C VAL A 624 -0.45 -33.12 -5.79
N LYS A 625 -1.73 -33.51 -5.65
CA LYS A 625 -2.87 -32.62 -5.93
C LYS A 625 -2.91 -31.41 -4.99
N MET A 626 -2.78 -31.65 -3.69
CA MET A 626 -2.76 -30.56 -2.70
C MET A 626 -1.55 -29.64 -2.89
N SER A 627 -0.36 -30.18 -3.23
CA SER A 627 0.81 -29.34 -3.52
C SER A 627 0.57 -28.42 -4.72
N HIS A 628 -0.05 -28.94 -5.78
CA HIS A 628 -0.36 -28.15 -6.96
C HIS A 628 -1.32 -27.00 -6.65
N HIS A 629 -2.41 -27.25 -5.92
CA HIS A 629 -3.36 -26.20 -5.53
C HIS A 629 -2.78 -25.18 -4.53
N VAL A 630 -1.83 -25.59 -3.66
CA VAL A 630 -1.09 -24.64 -2.82
C VAL A 630 -0.20 -23.75 -3.69
N TRP A 631 0.52 -24.32 -4.65
CA TRP A 631 1.39 -23.56 -5.54
C TRP A 631 0.62 -22.57 -6.42
N THR A 632 -0.53 -22.96 -6.96
CA THR A 632 -1.40 -22.04 -7.71
C THR A 632 -1.88 -20.89 -6.82
N ALA A 633 -2.30 -21.18 -5.58
CA ALA A 633 -2.73 -20.16 -4.62
C ALA A 633 -1.58 -19.23 -4.17
N GLU A 634 -0.38 -19.77 -3.94
CA GLU A 634 0.83 -19.01 -3.58
C GLU A 634 1.25 -18.07 -4.70
N ASN A 635 1.16 -18.49 -5.97
CA ASN A 635 1.48 -17.64 -7.11
C ASN A 635 0.52 -16.44 -7.27
N VAL A 636 -0.73 -16.59 -6.85
CA VAL A 636 -1.73 -15.50 -6.92
C VAL A 636 -1.51 -14.48 -5.79
N ASP A 637 -1.45 -14.93 -4.54
CA ASP A 637 -1.05 -14.09 -3.40
C ASP A 637 -0.56 -15.00 -2.25
N PRO A 638 0.75 -14.99 -1.91
CA PRO A 638 1.32 -15.83 -0.85
C PRO A 638 0.69 -15.60 0.53
N ALA A 639 0.16 -14.39 0.77
CA ALA A 639 -0.47 -14.03 2.04
C ALA A 639 -2.00 -14.23 2.02
N SER A 640 -2.55 -14.83 0.96
CA SER A 640 -3.99 -15.10 0.85
C SER A 640 -4.48 -16.10 1.90
N PHE A 641 -5.78 -16.01 2.20
CA PHE A 641 -6.47 -16.99 3.03
C PHE A 641 -6.31 -18.42 2.48
N LEU A 642 -6.55 -18.59 1.17
CA LEU A 642 -6.53 -19.90 0.52
C LEU A 642 -5.12 -20.54 0.58
N SER A 643 -4.07 -19.78 0.27
CA SER A 643 -2.68 -20.24 0.41
C SER A 643 -2.37 -20.72 1.83
N THR A 644 -2.74 -19.93 2.85
CA THR A 644 -2.50 -20.28 4.25
C THR A 644 -3.26 -21.54 4.67
N THR A 645 -4.55 -21.64 4.33
CA THR A 645 -5.40 -22.77 4.70
C THR A 645 -4.99 -24.06 3.98
N LEU A 646 -4.77 -24.01 2.66
CA LEU A 646 -4.32 -25.19 1.91
C LEU A 646 -2.90 -25.60 2.33
N GLY A 647 -2.02 -24.63 2.65
CA GLY A 647 -0.68 -24.89 3.20
C GLY A 647 -0.74 -25.65 4.53
N ASN A 648 -1.61 -25.27 5.45
CA ASN A 648 -1.83 -26.01 6.71
C ASN A 648 -2.30 -27.45 6.46
N VAL A 649 -3.25 -27.64 5.55
CA VAL A 649 -3.76 -28.96 5.17
C VAL A 649 -2.67 -29.80 4.49
N LEU A 650 -1.84 -29.19 3.64
CA LEU A 650 -0.72 -29.84 2.97
C LEU A 650 0.30 -30.40 3.98
N VAL A 651 0.52 -29.72 5.11
CA VAL A 651 1.36 -30.27 6.19
C VAL A 651 0.77 -31.56 6.75
N THR A 652 -0.56 -31.64 6.93
CA THR A 652 -1.25 -32.88 7.35
C THR A 652 -1.11 -33.98 6.31
N VAL A 653 -1.32 -33.67 5.03
CA VAL A 653 -1.13 -34.63 3.92
C VAL A 653 0.31 -35.17 3.90
N LYS A 654 1.30 -34.28 4.06
CA LYS A 654 2.71 -34.66 4.11
C LYS A 654 3.04 -35.56 5.30
N ARG A 655 2.43 -35.33 6.47
CA ARG A 655 2.54 -36.24 7.63
C ARG A 655 1.92 -37.61 7.34
N ASN A 656 0.79 -37.66 6.64
CA ASN A 656 0.18 -38.93 6.24
C ASN A 656 1.03 -39.69 5.21
N PHE A 657 1.65 -38.99 4.26
CA PHE A 657 2.63 -39.58 3.35
C PHE A 657 3.82 -40.17 4.11
N ASP A 658 4.46 -39.40 5.00
CA ASP A 658 5.57 -39.88 5.84
C ASP A 658 5.16 -41.11 6.68
N LYS A 659 3.93 -41.12 7.19
CA LYS A 659 3.33 -42.24 7.93
C LYS A 659 3.10 -43.46 7.02
N CYS A 660 2.63 -43.28 5.79
CA CYS A 660 2.48 -44.36 4.80
C CYS A 660 3.83 -45.04 4.53
N ILE A 661 4.88 -44.24 4.26
CA ILE A 661 6.24 -44.77 4.03
C ILE A 661 6.77 -45.51 5.26
N SER A 662 6.57 -44.94 6.45
CA SER A 662 6.98 -45.56 7.71
C SER A 662 6.24 -46.88 7.99
N ASN A 663 4.95 -46.95 7.64
CA ASN A 663 4.15 -48.16 7.75
C ASN A 663 4.64 -49.24 6.78
N GLN A 664 5.01 -48.88 5.55
CA GLN A 664 5.58 -49.83 4.59
C GLN A 664 6.88 -50.44 5.13
N ILE A 665 7.77 -49.61 5.71
CA ILE A 665 9.01 -50.09 6.35
C ILE A 665 8.72 -51.02 7.53
N LYS A 666 7.73 -50.70 8.37
CA LYS A 666 7.32 -51.59 9.48
C LYS A 666 6.75 -52.92 8.98
N GLN A 667 5.95 -52.91 7.92
CA GLN A 667 5.45 -54.13 7.30
C GLN A 667 6.59 -55.01 6.81
N MET A 668 7.66 -54.42 6.25
CA MET A 668 8.88 -55.16 5.88
C MET A 668 9.56 -55.82 7.08
N GLU A 669 9.61 -55.13 8.23
CA GLU A 669 10.21 -55.66 9.46
C GLU A 669 9.46 -56.86 10.04
N GLU A 670 8.13 -56.85 9.93
CA GLU A 670 7.24 -57.86 10.50
C GLU A 670 7.17 -59.15 9.67
N VAL A 671 7.68 -59.15 8.43
CA VAL A 671 7.71 -60.34 7.58
C VAL A 671 8.57 -61.43 8.22
N LYS A 672 7.90 -62.50 8.67
CA LYS A 672 8.54 -63.72 9.17
C LYS A 672 8.44 -64.82 8.13
N ILE A 673 9.57 -65.44 7.84
CA ILE A 673 9.65 -66.53 6.87
C ILE A 673 9.46 -67.87 7.58
N SER A 674 8.72 -68.77 6.94
CA SER A 674 8.56 -70.14 7.42
C SER A 674 9.87 -70.91 7.24
N LYS A 675 10.43 -71.40 8.35
CA LYS A 675 11.66 -72.23 8.38
C LYS A 675 11.58 -73.51 7.52
N LYS A 676 10.38 -73.90 7.07
CA LYS A 676 10.13 -75.11 6.27
C LYS A 676 9.96 -74.85 4.77
N SER A 677 9.74 -73.60 4.35
CA SER A 677 9.50 -73.24 2.95
C SER A 677 10.79 -72.84 2.24
N LYS A 678 10.81 -73.01 0.91
CA LYS A 678 11.81 -72.35 0.06
C LYS A 678 11.53 -70.85 0.09
N VAL A 679 12.60 -70.06 0.15
CA VAL A 679 12.56 -68.60 0.09
C VAL A 679 12.97 -68.20 -1.32
N GLY A 680 12.09 -67.49 -2.03
CA GLY A 680 12.36 -66.87 -3.33
C GLY A 680 12.38 -65.35 -3.24
N ILE A 681 11.82 -64.67 -4.23
CA ILE A 681 11.61 -63.22 -4.19
C ILE A 681 10.70 -62.88 -3.02
N LEU A 682 11.13 -61.94 -2.20
CA LEU A 682 10.41 -61.56 -0.99
C LEU A 682 9.21 -60.69 -1.37
N PRO A 683 8.02 -60.88 -0.75
CA PRO A 683 6.82 -60.12 -1.09
C PRO A 683 7.00 -58.60 -0.99
N PHE A 684 7.84 -58.12 -0.07
CA PHE A 684 8.11 -56.70 0.06
C PHE A 684 9.08 -56.14 -1.00
N VAL A 685 9.84 -56.99 -1.69
CA VAL A 685 10.67 -56.61 -2.84
C VAL A 685 9.77 -56.39 -4.05
N SER A 686 8.84 -57.30 -4.34
CA SER A 686 7.80 -57.10 -5.37
C SER A 686 6.87 -55.94 -5.00
N GLY A 687 6.50 -55.78 -3.72
CA GLY A 687 5.71 -54.64 -3.26
C GLY A 687 6.44 -53.29 -3.42
N PHE A 688 7.77 -53.26 -3.35
CA PHE A 688 8.53 -52.05 -3.67
C PHE A 688 8.48 -51.72 -5.16
N GLU A 689 8.51 -52.72 -6.05
CA GLU A 689 8.33 -52.53 -7.49
C GLU A 689 6.95 -51.94 -7.82
N GLU A 690 5.87 -52.53 -7.29
CA GLU A 690 4.51 -52.02 -7.48
C GLU A 690 4.35 -50.59 -6.95
N PHE A 691 4.91 -50.31 -5.76
CA PHE A 691 4.93 -48.96 -5.20
C PHE A 691 5.69 -47.98 -6.11
N ALA A 692 6.86 -48.38 -6.60
CA ALA A 692 7.69 -47.54 -7.43
C ALA A 692 7.00 -47.22 -8.76
N GLU A 693 6.36 -48.19 -9.41
CA GLU A 693 5.57 -47.95 -10.62
C GLU A 693 4.42 -46.97 -10.40
N LEU A 694 3.66 -47.16 -9.33
CA LEU A 694 2.55 -46.28 -8.96
C LEU A 694 3.06 -44.86 -8.67
N ALA A 695 4.10 -44.73 -7.86
CA ALA A 695 4.64 -43.44 -7.47
C ALA A 695 5.27 -42.68 -8.65
N GLU A 696 5.99 -43.34 -9.56
CA GLU A 696 6.51 -42.69 -10.78
C GLU A 696 5.38 -42.26 -11.73
N SER A 697 4.27 -43.01 -11.79
CA SER A 697 3.10 -42.61 -12.57
C SER A 697 2.46 -41.33 -12.02
N ILE A 698 2.39 -41.19 -10.69
CA ILE A 698 1.76 -40.04 -10.03
C ILE A 698 2.68 -38.80 -10.03
N PHE A 699 3.99 -38.99 -9.82
CA PHE A 699 4.93 -37.89 -9.58
C PHE A 699 5.69 -37.41 -10.84
N ARG A 700 5.35 -37.91 -12.04
CA ARG A 700 6.09 -37.65 -13.30
C ARG A 700 6.43 -36.17 -13.55
N ASN A 701 5.56 -35.24 -13.15
CA ASN A 701 5.77 -33.77 -13.25
C ASN A 701 5.45 -33.03 -11.93
N ALA A 702 5.57 -33.71 -10.78
CA ALA A 702 5.17 -33.12 -9.51
C ALA A 702 6.25 -32.17 -8.94
N GLU A 703 5.84 -30.98 -8.48
CA GLU A 703 6.72 -29.96 -7.90
C GLU A 703 7.46 -30.44 -6.64
N ARG A 704 6.84 -31.33 -5.86
CA ARG A 704 7.42 -31.91 -4.62
C ARG A 704 8.10 -33.26 -4.82
N ARG A 705 8.67 -33.53 -6.00
CA ARG A 705 9.39 -34.79 -6.29
C ARG A 705 10.48 -35.13 -5.26
N GLY A 706 11.12 -34.11 -4.68
CA GLY A 706 12.16 -34.30 -3.66
C GLY A 706 11.69 -34.96 -2.35
N ASP A 707 10.39 -34.89 -2.01
CA ASP A 707 9.85 -35.63 -0.86
C ASP A 707 9.76 -37.13 -1.18
N LEU A 708 9.40 -37.48 -2.41
CA LEU A 708 9.40 -38.87 -2.91
C LEU A 708 10.84 -39.42 -3.04
N ASP A 709 11.80 -38.63 -3.50
CA ASP A 709 13.21 -39.07 -3.58
C ASP A 709 13.78 -39.44 -2.21
N LYS A 710 13.48 -38.63 -1.18
CA LYS A 710 13.85 -38.95 0.21
C LYS A 710 13.15 -40.20 0.72
N ALA A 711 11.90 -40.43 0.33
CA ALA A 711 11.17 -41.64 0.69
C ALA A 711 11.76 -42.89 -0.01
N TYR A 712 12.10 -42.80 -1.30
CA TYR A 712 12.76 -43.87 -2.05
C TYR A 712 14.06 -44.30 -1.39
N LEU A 713 14.93 -43.35 -1.03
CA LEU A 713 16.20 -43.67 -0.35
C LEU A 713 15.99 -44.38 0.99
N LYS A 714 14.93 -44.04 1.74
CA LYS A 714 14.60 -44.74 2.99
C LYS A 714 14.06 -46.15 2.74
N LEU A 715 13.14 -46.29 1.77
CA LEU A 715 12.53 -47.56 1.43
C LEU A 715 13.55 -48.56 0.90
N ILE A 716 14.37 -48.18 -0.07
CA ILE A 716 15.33 -49.10 -0.68
C ILE A 716 16.40 -49.56 0.32
N ARG A 717 16.85 -48.67 1.22
CA ARG A 717 17.77 -49.04 2.31
C ARG A 717 17.12 -50.02 3.28
N ALA A 718 15.85 -49.80 3.62
CA ALA A 718 15.11 -50.75 4.44
C ALA A 718 14.99 -52.11 3.73
N VAL A 719 14.65 -52.12 2.44
CA VAL A 719 14.60 -53.33 1.62
C VAL A 719 15.94 -54.08 1.69
N PHE A 720 17.09 -53.40 1.52
CA PHE A 720 18.41 -54.04 1.57
C PHE A 720 18.68 -54.68 2.93
N ILE A 721 18.44 -53.92 4.02
CA ILE A 721 18.66 -54.39 5.40
C ILE A 721 17.78 -55.60 5.71
N TYR A 722 16.51 -55.57 5.32
CA TYR A 722 15.58 -56.66 5.62
C TYR A 722 15.78 -57.88 4.71
N VAL A 723 16.20 -57.71 3.45
CA VAL A 723 16.66 -58.83 2.60
C VAL A 723 17.85 -59.52 3.27
N GLU A 724 18.84 -58.77 3.74
CA GLU A 724 20.01 -59.31 4.44
C GLU A 724 19.64 -60.07 5.72
N LYS A 725 18.75 -59.49 6.52
CA LYS A 725 18.24 -60.12 7.75
C LYS A 725 17.53 -61.44 7.45
N VAL A 726 16.63 -61.42 6.47
CA VAL A 726 15.90 -62.61 6.00
C VAL A 726 16.85 -63.68 5.49
N ALA A 727 17.86 -63.30 4.71
CA ALA A 727 18.83 -64.24 4.16
C ALA A 727 19.65 -64.93 5.26
N ASN A 728 19.95 -64.22 6.36
CA ASN A 728 20.64 -64.80 7.52
C ASN A 728 19.74 -65.74 8.35
N ASP A 729 18.43 -65.50 8.37
CA ASP A 729 17.46 -66.33 9.11
C ASP A 729 17.01 -67.58 8.33
N SER A 730 17.32 -67.66 7.02
CA SER A 730 16.97 -68.79 6.15
C SER A 730 17.79 -70.04 6.48
N GLN A 731 17.10 -71.15 6.76
CA GLN A 731 17.74 -72.45 7.02
C GLN A 731 17.69 -73.41 5.81
N LYS A 732 16.72 -73.24 4.90
CA LYS A 732 16.48 -74.18 3.79
C LYS A 732 17.08 -73.73 2.47
N THR A 733 16.99 -72.43 2.15
CA THR A 733 17.69 -71.84 1.00
C THR A 733 19.01 -71.26 1.47
N PRO A 734 20.14 -71.50 0.78
CA PRO A 734 21.42 -70.86 1.10
C PRO A 734 21.30 -69.33 1.12
N ARG A 735 21.99 -68.68 2.06
CA ARG A 735 22.02 -67.21 2.20
C ARG A 735 22.34 -66.51 0.88
N ASP A 736 23.39 -66.96 0.19
CA ASP A 736 23.85 -66.32 -1.04
C ASP A 736 22.84 -66.43 -2.19
N VAL A 737 22.02 -67.49 -2.22
CA VAL A 737 20.94 -67.63 -3.21
C VAL A 737 19.83 -66.60 -2.95
N VAL A 738 19.38 -66.48 -1.69
CA VAL A 738 18.34 -65.50 -1.32
C VAL A 738 18.80 -64.07 -1.61
N MET A 739 20.06 -63.76 -1.28
CA MET A 739 20.67 -62.46 -1.59
C MET A 739 20.74 -62.24 -3.10
N MET A 740 21.28 -63.20 -3.85
CA MET A 740 21.45 -63.09 -5.29
C MET A 740 20.12 -62.86 -6.02
N GLU A 741 19.09 -63.67 -5.78
CA GLU A 741 17.78 -63.53 -6.45
C GLU A 741 17.12 -62.19 -6.12
N ASN A 742 17.06 -61.82 -4.84
CA ASN A 742 16.40 -60.57 -4.46
C ASN A 742 17.16 -59.32 -4.95
N PHE A 743 18.50 -59.32 -4.90
CA PHE A 743 19.28 -58.20 -5.44
C PHE A 743 19.27 -58.16 -6.97
N HIS A 744 19.10 -59.28 -7.66
CA HIS A 744 18.86 -59.32 -9.09
C HIS A 744 17.52 -58.66 -9.44
N HIS A 745 16.43 -59.04 -8.77
CA HIS A 745 15.09 -58.47 -8.99
C HIS A 745 15.07 -56.96 -8.73
N ILE A 746 15.70 -56.53 -7.64
CA ILE A 746 15.87 -55.11 -7.31
C ILE A 746 16.64 -54.39 -8.43
N PHE A 747 17.76 -54.96 -8.88
CA PHE A 747 18.56 -54.36 -9.96
C PHE A 747 17.78 -54.27 -11.27
N ALA A 748 17.03 -55.32 -11.63
CA ALA A 748 16.17 -55.35 -12.82
C ALA A 748 15.08 -54.28 -12.73
N THR A 749 14.40 -54.18 -11.59
CA THR A 749 13.37 -53.16 -11.31
C THR A 749 13.94 -51.75 -11.44
N LEU A 750 15.05 -51.44 -10.76
CA LEU A 750 15.68 -50.12 -10.80
C LEU A 750 16.23 -49.78 -12.20
N SER A 751 16.70 -50.76 -12.95
CA SER A 751 17.17 -50.58 -14.33
C SER A 751 16.03 -50.31 -15.32
N ARG A 752 14.87 -50.92 -15.09
CA ARG A 752 13.65 -50.73 -15.89
C ARG A 752 13.03 -49.36 -15.63
N LEU A 753 12.88 -48.98 -14.36
CA LEU A 753 12.24 -47.70 -13.97
C LEU A 753 13.15 -46.48 -14.13
N LYS A 754 14.49 -46.65 -14.13
CA LYS A 754 15.50 -45.59 -14.34
C LYS A 754 15.29 -44.37 -13.43
N ILE A 755 15.09 -44.62 -12.14
CA ILE A 755 14.88 -43.58 -11.13
C ILE A 755 16.23 -42.90 -10.81
N SER A 756 16.33 -41.60 -11.08
CA SER A 756 17.59 -40.84 -11.00
C SER A 756 18.21 -40.82 -9.59
N CYS A 757 17.38 -40.69 -8.55
CA CYS A 757 17.86 -40.61 -7.17
C CYS A 757 18.37 -41.96 -6.61
N LEU A 758 18.09 -43.08 -7.29
CA LEU A 758 18.46 -44.44 -6.86
C LEU A 758 19.62 -45.03 -7.68
N GLU A 759 20.34 -44.22 -8.45
CA GLU A 759 21.46 -44.67 -9.29
C GLU A 759 22.66 -45.22 -8.49
N ALA A 760 22.86 -44.76 -7.25
CA ALA A 760 23.89 -45.32 -6.38
C ALA A 760 23.46 -46.70 -5.86
N GLU A 761 22.23 -46.81 -5.38
CA GLU A 761 21.64 -48.05 -4.88
C GLU A 761 21.48 -49.10 -5.97
N ARG A 762 21.21 -48.69 -7.22
CA ARG A 762 21.22 -49.60 -8.39
C ARG A 762 22.60 -50.22 -8.61
N ARG A 763 23.67 -49.42 -8.50
CA ARG A 763 25.06 -49.92 -8.62
C ARG A 763 25.42 -50.84 -7.45
N GLU A 764 25.00 -50.48 -6.25
CA GLU A 764 25.18 -51.32 -5.05
C GLU A 764 24.43 -52.66 -5.19
N ALA A 765 23.17 -52.65 -5.64
CA ALA A 765 22.40 -53.88 -5.88
C ALA A 765 23.08 -54.79 -6.90
N LYS A 766 23.60 -54.23 -8.00
CA LYS A 766 24.37 -54.98 -9.00
C LYS A 766 25.64 -55.59 -8.41
N GLN A 767 26.35 -54.83 -7.58
CA GLN A 767 27.56 -55.30 -6.92
C GLN A 767 27.24 -56.44 -5.95
N LYS A 768 26.26 -56.28 -5.05
CA LYS A 768 25.82 -57.32 -4.12
C LYS A 768 25.32 -58.58 -4.85
N TYR A 769 24.54 -58.42 -5.92
CA TYR A 769 24.14 -59.52 -6.79
C TYR A 769 25.37 -60.29 -7.32
N THR A 770 26.37 -59.58 -7.86
CA THR A 770 27.57 -60.19 -8.44
C THR A 770 28.42 -60.88 -7.37
N ASP A 771 28.63 -60.23 -6.23
CA ASP A 771 29.47 -60.75 -5.14
C ASP A 771 28.86 -62.01 -4.52
N HIS A 772 27.53 -62.03 -4.30
CA HIS A 772 26.83 -63.21 -3.78
C HIS A 772 26.67 -64.32 -4.83
N LEU A 773 26.50 -63.97 -6.12
CA LEU A 773 26.58 -64.95 -7.21
C LEU A 773 27.95 -65.65 -7.20
N GLN A 774 29.05 -64.89 -7.17
CA GLN A 774 30.40 -65.45 -7.13
C GLN A 774 30.64 -66.29 -5.86
N SER A 775 30.22 -65.79 -4.69
CA SER A 775 30.33 -66.53 -3.43
C SER A 775 29.55 -67.85 -3.46
N TYR A 776 28.32 -67.83 -4.01
CA TYR A 776 27.51 -69.03 -4.16
C TYR A 776 28.13 -70.03 -5.13
N VAL A 777 28.66 -69.54 -6.26
CA VAL A 777 29.34 -70.35 -7.28
C VAL A 777 30.59 -71.02 -6.69
N ILE A 778 31.46 -70.26 -6.01
CA ILE A 778 32.68 -70.78 -5.38
C ILE A 778 32.34 -71.83 -4.31
N TYR A 779 31.38 -71.54 -3.42
CA TYR A 779 30.95 -72.48 -2.39
C TYR A 779 30.36 -73.77 -3.00
N SER A 780 29.55 -73.62 -4.04
CA SER A 780 28.87 -74.73 -4.72
C SER A 780 29.83 -75.61 -5.51
N LEU A 781 30.81 -75.02 -6.21
CA LEU A 781 31.87 -75.72 -6.95
C LEU A 781 32.95 -76.31 -6.02
N GLY A 782 33.06 -75.81 -4.79
CA GLY A 782 33.90 -76.39 -3.76
C GLY A 782 33.50 -77.81 -3.35
N GLN A 783 32.23 -78.19 -3.51
CA GLN A 783 31.72 -79.51 -3.09
C GLN A 783 32.08 -80.66 -4.06
N PRO A 784 31.92 -80.54 -5.39
CA PRO A 784 32.31 -81.59 -6.33
C PRO A 784 33.80 -81.94 -6.33
N LEU A 785 34.68 -80.98 -5.97
CA LEU A 785 36.14 -81.13 -5.99
C LEU A 785 36.78 -80.97 -4.61
N GLU A 786 36.04 -81.22 -3.53
CA GLU A 786 36.42 -80.86 -2.15
C GLU A 786 37.84 -81.32 -1.74
N LYS A 787 38.22 -82.57 -2.04
CA LYS A 787 39.55 -83.10 -1.69
C LYS A 787 40.65 -82.52 -2.57
N LEU A 788 40.34 -82.21 -3.84
CA LEU A 788 41.27 -81.57 -4.77
C LEU A 788 41.53 -80.13 -4.33
N ASN A 789 40.47 -79.39 -3.99
CA ASN A 789 40.57 -78.02 -3.47
C ASN A 789 41.36 -77.99 -2.16
N HIS A 790 41.07 -78.87 -1.20
CA HIS A 790 41.80 -78.92 0.07
C HIS A 790 43.30 -79.24 -0.11
N PHE A 791 43.64 -80.11 -1.06
CA PHE A 791 45.03 -80.43 -1.39
C PHE A 791 45.77 -79.21 -1.95
N PHE A 792 45.17 -78.48 -2.90
CA PHE A 792 45.79 -77.29 -3.49
C PHE A 792 45.79 -76.06 -2.56
N GLU A 793 44.75 -75.86 -1.75
CA GLU A 793 44.76 -74.86 -0.66
C GLU A 793 45.88 -75.14 0.34
N GLY A 794 46.12 -76.42 0.66
CA GLY A 794 47.23 -76.84 1.50
C GLY A 794 48.61 -76.54 0.89
N ILE A 795 48.76 -76.71 -0.43
CA ILE A 795 49.96 -76.31 -1.18
C ILE A 795 50.14 -74.79 -1.11
N GLU A 796 49.10 -74.01 -1.39
CA GLU A 796 49.16 -72.55 -1.36
C GLU A 796 49.49 -72.01 0.02
N ALA A 797 48.89 -72.58 1.08
CA ALA A 797 49.20 -72.20 2.46
C ALA A 797 50.67 -72.45 2.82
N ARG A 798 51.27 -73.52 2.27
CA ARG A 798 52.70 -73.82 2.47
C ARG A 798 53.60 -72.89 1.67
N VAL A 799 53.22 -72.55 0.44
CA VAL A 799 53.93 -71.54 -0.36
C VAL A 799 53.86 -70.17 0.33
N ALA A 800 52.69 -69.79 0.88
CA ALA A 800 52.49 -68.56 1.63
C ALA A 800 53.29 -68.50 2.96
N GLN A 801 53.60 -69.67 3.55
CA GLN A 801 54.50 -69.79 4.72
C GLN A 801 55.99 -69.62 4.35
N GLY A 802 56.31 -69.30 3.10
CA GLY A 802 57.67 -69.02 2.63
C GLY A 802 58.43 -70.23 2.08
N VAL A 803 57.74 -71.36 1.88
CA VAL A 803 58.32 -72.53 1.20
C VAL A 803 58.47 -72.22 -0.28
N ARG A 804 59.66 -72.43 -0.85
CA ARG A 804 59.89 -72.21 -2.29
C ARG A 804 58.98 -73.14 -3.09
N GLU A 805 58.39 -72.64 -4.18
CA GLU A 805 57.40 -73.39 -4.97
C GLU A 805 57.95 -74.78 -5.42
N GLU A 806 59.25 -74.87 -5.69
CA GLU A 806 59.97 -76.10 -6.06
C GLU A 806 60.11 -77.12 -4.90
N GLU A 807 60.10 -76.64 -3.65
CA GLU A 807 60.30 -77.45 -2.45
C GLU A 807 59.02 -78.12 -1.94
N VAL A 808 57.86 -77.66 -2.41
CA VAL A 808 56.55 -78.20 -2.00
C VAL A 808 56.44 -79.69 -2.35
N SER A 809 57.04 -80.11 -3.47
CA SER A 809 57.07 -81.49 -3.93
C SER A 809 57.78 -82.48 -2.98
N TYR A 810 58.63 -81.99 -2.07
CA TYR A 810 59.35 -82.79 -1.07
C TYR A 810 58.62 -82.86 0.28
N GLN A 811 57.53 -82.13 0.48
CA GLN A 811 56.74 -82.23 1.71
C GLN A 811 55.94 -83.53 1.73
N LEU A 812 56.02 -84.28 2.84
CA LEU A 812 55.39 -85.60 2.96
C LEU A 812 53.87 -85.57 2.65
N ALA A 813 53.17 -84.51 3.05
CA ALA A 813 51.73 -84.34 2.86
C ALA A 813 51.34 -83.89 1.45
N PHE A 814 52.27 -83.34 0.66
CA PHE A 814 52.02 -82.78 -0.68
C PHE A 814 53.02 -83.33 -1.71
N ASN A 815 53.47 -84.57 -1.53
CA ASN A 815 54.45 -85.16 -2.44
C ASN A 815 53.79 -85.55 -3.78
N LYS A 816 54.62 -85.86 -4.78
CA LYS A 816 54.16 -86.25 -6.13
C LYS A 816 53.23 -87.49 -6.14
N GLN A 817 53.38 -88.41 -5.19
CA GLN A 817 52.54 -89.61 -5.11
C GLN A 817 51.14 -89.27 -4.56
N GLU A 818 51.05 -88.40 -3.55
CA GLU A 818 49.77 -87.91 -3.03
C GLU A 818 49.03 -87.04 -4.05
N LEU A 819 49.73 -86.17 -4.81
CA LEU A 819 49.12 -85.44 -5.93
C LEU A 819 48.48 -86.39 -6.96
N ARG A 820 49.20 -87.45 -7.37
CA ARG A 820 48.69 -88.45 -8.32
C ARG A 820 47.49 -89.22 -7.75
N LYS A 821 47.48 -89.46 -6.45
CA LYS A 821 46.39 -90.15 -5.75
C LYS A 821 45.13 -89.28 -5.71
N VAL A 822 45.26 -88.00 -5.36
CA VAL A 822 44.15 -87.05 -5.32
C VAL A 822 43.57 -86.81 -6.72
N ILE A 823 44.40 -86.67 -7.76
CA ILE A 823 43.91 -86.52 -9.15
C ILE A 823 43.16 -87.77 -9.62
N LYS A 824 43.65 -88.98 -9.27
CA LYS A 824 43.04 -90.24 -9.65
C LYS A 824 41.68 -90.50 -8.96
N GLU A 825 41.41 -89.83 -7.85
CA GLU A 825 40.10 -89.84 -7.18
C GLU A 825 39.04 -89.02 -7.95
N TYR A 826 39.41 -88.26 -9.00
CA TYR A 826 38.47 -87.45 -9.79
C TYR A 826 38.58 -87.73 -11.30
N PRO A 827 38.25 -88.94 -11.77
CA PRO A 827 38.18 -89.22 -13.21
C PRO A 827 37.05 -88.41 -13.86
N GLY A 828 37.17 -88.09 -15.16
CA GLY A 828 36.20 -87.24 -15.88
C GLY A 828 34.72 -87.66 -15.76
N LYS A 829 34.45 -88.98 -15.59
CA LYS A 829 33.10 -89.50 -15.33
C LYS A 829 32.55 -89.11 -13.95
N GLU A 830 33.38 -89.09 -12.92
CA GLU A 830 32.98 -88.67 -11.57
C GLU A 830 32.80 -87.15 -11.50
N VAL A 831 33.65 -86.39 -12.19
CA VAL A 831 33.46 -84.94 -12.35
C VAL A 831 32.14 -84.63 -13.03
N LYS A 832 31.81 -85.29 -14.16
CA LYS A 832 30.52 -85.12 -14.84
C LYS A 832 29.33 -85.48 -13.94
N LYS A 833 29.44 -86.54 -13.14
CA LYS A 833 28.40 -86.94 -12.17
C LYS A 833 28.25 -85.94 -11.02
N GLY A 834 29.37 -85.39 -10.54
CA GLY A 834 29.39 -84.32 -9.53
C GLY A 834 28.73 -83.05 -10.04
N LEU A 835 28.99 -82.68 -11.30
CA LEU A 835 28.36 -81.54 -11.97
C LEU A 835 26.86 -81.73 -12.23
N ASP A 836 26.40 -82.93 -12.64
CA ASP A 836 24.96 -83.22 -12.81
C ASP A 836 24.19 -83.16 -11.48
N ASN A 837 24.78 -83.68 -10.40
CA ASN A 837 24.21 -83.54 -9.06
C ASN A 837 24.20 -82.09 -8.59
N LEU A 838 25.22 -81.31 -8.94
CA LEU A 838 25.28 -79.89 -8.63
C LEU A 838 24.19 -79.12 -9.39
N TYR A 839 24.00 -79.39 -10.68
CA TYR A 839 22.95 -78.79 -11.49
C TYR A 839 21.56 -78.99 -10.86
N LYS A 840 21.21 -80.24 -10.51
CA LYS A 840 19.95 -80.58 -9.82
C LYS A 840 19.80 -79.88 -8.47
N LYS A 841 20.90 -79.66 -7.75
CA LYS A 841 20.91 -78.98 -6.46
C LYS A 841 20.68 -77.48 -6.62
N VAL A 842 21.31 -76.86 -7.62
CA VAL A 842 21.15 -75.44 -7.97
C VAL A 842 19.72 -75.17 -8.46
N ASP A 843 19.21 -76.00 -9.36
CA ASP A 843 17.83 -75.93 -9.86
C ASP A 843 16.80 -76.01 -8.72
N LYS A 844 17.00 -76.93 -7.77
CA LYS A 844 16.14 -77.02 -6.57
C LYS A 844 16.21 -75.77 -5.68
N HIS A 845 17.36 -75.10 -5.61
CA HIS A 845 17.55 -73.90 -4.79
C HIS A 845 17.00 -72.63 -5.45
N LEU A 846 17.02 -72.52 -6.78
CA LEU A 846 16.63 -71.30 -7.51
C LEU A 846 15.14 -71.24 -7.84
N CYS A 847 14.51 -70.08 -7.70
CA CYS A 847 13.13 -69.86 -8.12
C CYS A 847 13.00 -69.73 -9.64
N GLU A 848 11.88 -70.19 -10.19
CA GLU A 848 11.61 -70.23 -11.64
C GLU A 848 11.32 -68.83 -12.23
N GLU A 849 10.98 -67.84 -11.42
CA GLU A 849 10.45 -66.54 -11.88
C GLU A 849 11.46 -65.68 -12.67
N GLU A 850 12.77 -65.75 -12.39
CA GLU A 850 13.78 -64.89 -13.05
C GLU A 850 14.67 -65.62 -14.06
N ASN A 851 14.46 -66.92 -14.31
CA ASN A 851 15.29 -67.73 -15.22
C ASN A 851 16.80 -67.64 -14.96
N LEU A 852 17.21 -67.40 -13.70
CA LEU A 852 18.61 -67.22 -13.33
C LEU A 852 19.45 -68.49 -13.42
N LEU A 853 18.83 -69.66 -13.56
CA LEU A 853 19.52 -70.95 -13.62
C LEU A 853 20.60 -70.98 -14.72
N GLN A 854 20.31 -70.48 -15.92
CA GLN A 854 21.27 -70.46 -17.02
C GLN A 854 22.44 -69.51 -16.75
N VAL A 855 22.16 -68.35 -16.15
CA VAL A 855 23.17 -67.34 -15.81
C VAL A 855 24.11 -67.87 -14.72
N VAL A 856 23.54 -68.49 -13.68
CA VAL A 856 24.31 -69.14 -12.61
C VAL A 856 25.13 -70.29 -13.17
N TRP A 857 24.55 -71.13 -14.04
CA TRP A 857 25.24 -72.25 -14.64
C TRP A 857 26.41 -71.83 -15.53
N HIS A 858 26.24 -70.77 -16.31
CA HIS A 858 27.33 -70.19 -17.09
C HIS A 858 28.44 -69.63 -16.20
N SER A 859 28.07 -68.92 -15.12
CA SER A 859 29.06 -68.45 -14.14
C SER A 859 29.78 -69.60 -13.43
N MET A 860 29.09 -70.73 -13.19
CA MET A 860 29.72 -71.95 -12.65
C MET A 860 30.70 -72.57 -13.64
N GLN A 861 30.38 -72.57 -14.93
CA GLN A 861 31.28 -73.05 -15.97
C GLN A 861 32.57 -72.21 -16.01
N ASP A 862 32.45 -70.88 -16.01
CA ASP A 862 33.59 -69.97 -16.08
C ASP A 862 34.50 -70.10 -14.85
N GLU A 863 33.92 -70.18 -13.65
CA GLU A 863 34.69 -70.34 -12.42
C GLU A 863 35.33 -71.73 -12.33
N PHE A 864 34.65 -72.79 -12.80
CA PHE A 864 35.26 -74.13 -12.88
C PHE A 864 36.45 -74.16 -13.84
N ILE A 865 36.35 -73.50 -14.99
CA ILE A 865 37.46 -73.35 -15.94
C ILE A 865 38.60 -72.54 -15.29
N ARG A 866 38.28 -71.51 -14.52
CA ARG A 866 39.28 -70.70 -13.80
C ARG A 866 40.01 -71.54 -12.75
N GLN A 867 39.30 -72.30 -11.93
CA GLN A 867 39.88 -73.22 -10.94
C GLN A 867 40.75 -74.28 -11.61
N TYR A 868 40.29 -74.86 -12.71
CA TYR A 868 41.08 -75.81 -13.49
C TYR A 868 42.40 -75.20 -13.99
N LYS A 869 42.36 -74.01 -14.60
CA LYS A 869 43.57 -73.29 -15.05
C LYS A 869 44.51 -72.97 -13.89
N HIS A 870 43.94 -72.63 -12.73
CA HIS A 870 44.69 -72.36 -11.51
C HIS A 870 45.40 -73.61 -10.98
N PHE A 871 44.71 -74.75 -10.90
CA PHE A 871 45.32 -76.03 -10.50
C PHE A 871 46.41 -76.48 -11.47
N GLU A 872 46.17 -76.43 -12.77
CA GLU A 872 47.21 -76.70 -13.79
C GLU A 872 48.40 -75.76 -13.64
N GLY A 873 48.17 -74.47 -13.35
CA GLY A 873 49.21 -73.49 -13.08
C GLY A 873 50.00 -73.76 -11.80
N LEU A 874 49.36 -74.28 -10.74
CA LEU A 874 50.04 -74.71 -9.50
C LEU A 874 50.81 -76.01 -9.71
N ILE A 875 50.27 -76.98 -10.45
CA ILE A 875 50.96 -78.22 -10.80
C ILE A 875 52.23 -77.90 -11.61
N GLY A 876 52.13 -76.99 -12.59
CA GLY A 876 53.26 -76.57 -13.41
C GLY A 876 54.39 -75.88 -12.62
N ARG A 877 54.04 -75.10 -11.58
CA ARG A 877 55.00 -74.39 -10.72
C ARG A 877 55.58 -75.25 -9.60
N CYS A 878 54.75 -76.03 -8.91
CA CYS A 878 55.17 -76.80 -7.73
C CYS A 878 55.71 -78.20 -8.04
N TYR A 879 55.43 -78.74 -9.23
CA TYR A 879 55.88 -80.08 -9.64
C TYR A 879 56.49 -80.07 -11.06
N PRO A 880 57.51 -79.23 -11.33
CA PRO A 880 58.14 -79.15 -12.64
C PRO A 880 58.75 -80.51 -13.04
N GLY A 881 58.55 -80.92 -14.29
CA GLY A 881 59.06 -82.21 -14.83
C GLY A 881 58.37 -83.47 -14.30
N SER A 882 57.27 -83.33 -13.54
CA SER A 882 56.57 -84.46 -12.93
C SER A 882 55.72 -85.30 -13.91
N GLY A 883 55.36 -84.70 -15.06
CA GLY A 883 54.48 -85.29 -16.08
C GLY A 883 53.05 -85.56 -15.57
N VAL A 884 52.66 -84.91 -14.48
CA VAL A 884 51.32 -85.03 -13.90
C VAL A 884 50.49 -83.87 -14.44
N SER A 885 49.35 -84.19 -15.06
CA SER A 885 48.33 -83.24 -15.52
C SER A 885 46.96 -83.81 -15.17
N MET A 886 45.94 -82.97 -15.16
CA MET A 886 44.57 -83.40 -14.94
C MET A 886 44.11 -84.34 -16.06
N GLU A 887 43.32 -85.37 -15.74
CA GLU A 887 42.90 -86.42 -16.71
C GLU A 887 41.89 -85.94 -17.79
N PHE A 888 41.45 -84.69 -17.73
CA PHE A 888 40.47 -84.10 -18.64
C PHE A 888 40.91 -82.70 -19.08
N THR A 889 40.50 -82.29 -20.28
CA THR A 889 40.84 -80.99 -20.89
C THR A 889 39.73 -79.96 -20.71
N ILE A 890 40.03 -78.68 -21.01
CA ILE A 890 39.02 -77.61 -21.02
C ILE A 890 37.88 -77.91 -22.01
N GLN A 891 38.17 -78.57 -23.14
CA GLN A 891 37.14 -78.95 -24.12
C GLN A 891 36.18 -79.98 -23.54
N ASP A 892 36.69 -80.96 -22.79
CA ASP A 892 35.86 -81.96 -22.11
C ASP A 892 34.96 -81.31 -21.05
N ILE A 893 35.45 -80.29 -20.33
CA ILE A 893 34.66 -79.52 -19.35
C ILE A 893 33.48 -78.81 -20.05
N LEU A 894 33.74 -78.14 -21.18
CA LEU A 894 32.70 -77.46 -21.96
C LEU A 894 31.65 -78.46 -22.47
N GLU A 895 32.08 -79.65 -22.91
CA GLU A 895 31.18 -80.74 -23.30
C GLU A 895 30.36 -81.28 -22.12
N TYR A 896 30.94 -81.34 -20.91
CA TYR A 896 30.20 -81.75 -19.71
C TYR A 896 29.11 -80.75 -19.34
N PHE A 897 29.44 -79.45 -19.26
CA PHE A 897 28.48 -78.40 -18.91
C PHE A 897 27.35 -78.25 -19.94
N SER A 898 27.68 -78.35 -21.24
CA SER A 898 26.69 -78.31 -22.33
C SER A 898 25.82 -79.56 -22.38
N SER A 899 26.40 -80.76 -22.21
CA SER A 899 25.65 -82.02 -22.14
C SER A 899 24.69 -82.06 -20.97
N ILE A 900 25.05 -81.50 -19.81
CA ILE A 900 24.19 -81.43 -18.63
C ILE A 900 23.04 -80.44 -18.88
N ALA A 901 23.34 -79.25 -19.39
CA ALA A 901 22.34 -78.23 -19.71
C ALA A 901 21.37 -78.63 -20.84
N GLN A 902 21.74 -79.55 -21.73
CA GLN A 902 20.85 -80.10 -22.77
C GLN A 902 20.02 -81.29 -22.28
N SER A 903 20.41 -81.92 -21.16
CA SER A 903 19.78 -83.12 -20.62
C SER A 903 18.64 -82.86 -19.63
N HIS A 904 18.59 -81.63 -19.11
CA HIS A 904 17.51 -81.07 -18.29
C HIS A 904 16.87 -79.93 -19.07
#